data_AF-A0A6M1S9P4-F1
#
_entry.id   AF-A0A6M1S9P4-F1
#
_cell.length_a   1.000
_cell.length_b   1.000
_cell.length_c   1.000
_cell.angle_alpha   90.00
_cell.angle_beta   90.00
_cell.angle_gamma   90.00
#
_symmetry.space_group_name_H-M   'P 1'
#
loop_
_entity.id
_entity.type
_entity.pdbx_description
1 polymer ?
#
loop_
_entity_poly.entity_id
_entity_poly.type
_entity_poly.pdbx_seq_one_letter_code
_entity_poly.pdbx_strand_id
1 'polypeptide(L)'
;MKLLKVRLENIFAYKDATFDFSATTPDKNIVLIWGRNGMGKTSFLNAMKLLFTGAEQTEFRMVGVPPAPLSGPQYVLGDGSQWTGLINREARRRASALGEPVTAQIVASWLDNVGETVTATRWWTVEAEEYTTGIIVERGSDRKTAQPAQAILEDTIPSRLVRFFFFDGEDIKSLAESSGSYQADFNRLLQITFLEDLARELVALSGDRKRSGLESSLRKALDEAQASLAKAKTLQLEAREALEEIESLLSIDSVELRRVQIRRANLSSGASEAQRKLLEEQLRSENNKLSKLIDQIVRELPKDVPILANLGLVQKALQEIVARMSHAGSTEAKFANNVSSRLKGWIAEGCPALSDSEGARLSDFLSERINGLLRVENGSGLFAAVSPAVLERLVGRFETWVIAGGGLRSTRGRALIEAYRLGNSVQEIKRNLFNLEVGANGNAEEFRQVSNKVVELEEGIAKQNQLKGQWTVRAAEAVADEQRWAAEVKRLEESQDQVSQAAKDSRFVLKAVKALNEISERIKIVTRAELETMLNDRFKRIIQHPLIDRIGIDEGYVLTFYEKSGKPIGRTSLSSGMKQLAATALLWAMKDSADSDVPVIIDTPLGRIDRENQEHLLRAYYPVLSKQVIILPTNAEIDDRKLKLLSQKVATHFRILNTSGDAATVEEGSLV
;
A
#
# COMPACT_ATOMS: atom_id res chain seq x y z
N MET A 1 -22.95 11.97 11.14
CA MET A 1 -23.60 10.74 11.65
C MET A 1 -23.34 10.57 13.16
N LYS A 2 -24.35 10.25 13.97
CA LYS A 2 -24.19 9.87 15.40
C LYS A 2 -24.98 8.60 15.70
N LEU A 3 -24.32 7.49 16.06
CA LEU A 3 -25.02 6.25 16.44
C LEU A 3 -25.86 6.47 17.69
N LEU A 4 -27.08 5.94 17.66
CA LEU A 4 -28.05 5.97 18.76
C LEU A 4 -28.19 4.60 19.38
N LYS A 5 -28.41 3.56 18.58
CA LYS A 5 -28.67 2.21 19.09
C LYS A 5 -28.20 1.15 18.10
N VAL A 6 -27.59 0.08 18.59
CA VAL A 6 -27.23 -1.09 17.80
C VAL A 6 -27.80 -2.34 18.47
N ARG A 7 -28.55 -3.15 17.73
CA ARG A 7 -29.04 -4.46 18.16
C ARG A 7 -28.45 -5.55 17.27
N LEU A 8 -27.90 -6.58 17.90
CA LEU A 8 -27.29 -7.74 17.27
C LEU A 8 -28.09 -8.97 17.67
N GLU A 9 -28.64 -9.69 16.70
CA GLU A 9 -29.45 -10.89 16.95
C GLU A 9 -28.92 -12.07 16.14
N ASN A 10 -28.68 -13.19 16.82
CA ASN A 10 -28.11 -14.44 16.31
C ASN A 10 -26.87 -14.25 15.42
N ILE A 11 -26.02 -13.25 15.68
CA ILE A 11 -24.84 -12.93 14.89
C ILE A 11 -23.56 -13.10 15.70
N PHE A 12 -22.61 -13.88 15.17
CA PHE A 12 -21.36 -14.24 15.84
C PHE A 12 -21.60 -14.72 17.28
N ALA A 13 -20.97 -14.10 18.28
CA ALA A 13 -21.12 -14.43 19.68
C ALA A 13 -22.47 -14.00 20.30
N TYR A 14 -23.26 -13.16 19.61
CA TYR A 14 -24.46 -12.53 20.17
C TYR A 14 -25.73 -13.30 19.80
N LYS A 15 -26.53 -13.64 20.81
CA LYS A 15 -27.88 -14.20 20.62
C LYS A 15 -28.92 -13.10 20.46
N ASP A 16 -28.97 -12.17 21.41
CA ASP A 16 -29.70 -10.91 21.32
C ASP A 16 -29.01 -9.92 22.27
N ALA A 17 -28.44 -8.86 21.73
CA ALA A 17 -27.74 -7.84 22.49
C ALA A 17 -28.04 -6.46 21.92
N THR A 18 -28.23 -5.50 22.81
CA THR A 18 -28.55 -4.12 22.45
C THR A 18 -27.58 -3.17 23.14
N PHE A 19 -27.01 -2.25 22.37
CA PHE A 19 -26.11 -1.19 22.82
C PHE A 19 -26.80 0.15 22.59
N ASP A 20 -26.90 0.98 23.64
CA ASP A 20 -27.50 2.32 23.57
C ASP A 20 -26.41 3.41 23.66
N PHE A 21 -26.24 4.13 22.57
CA PHE A 21 -25.23 5.19 22.44
C PHE A 21 -25.81 6.60 22.59
N SER A 22 -27.11 6.72 22.92
CA SER A 22 -27.83 7.99 22.99
C SER A 22 -27.23 8.98 24.00
N ALA A 23 -26.62 8.47 25.08
CA ALA A 23 -25.97 9.24 26.15
C ALA A 23 -24.76 10.07 25.68
N THR A 24 -24.24 9.83 24.49
CA THR A 24 -23.09 10.58 23.95
C THR A 24 -23.46 12.05 23.67
N THR A 25 -22.56 12.96 24.03
CA THR A 25 -22.70 14.42 23.84
C THR A 25 -21.38 15.00 23.32
N PRO A 26 -21.33 16.25 22.81
CA PRO A 26 -20.07 16.88 22.41
C PRO A 26 -19.01 16.92 23.52
N ASP A 27 -19.42 17.05 24.78
CA ASP A 27 -18.51 17.07 25.92
C ASP A 27 -18.10 15.66 26.38
N LYS A 28 -18.99 14.68 26.20
CA LYS A 28 -18.79 13.27 26.51
C LYS A 28 -19.05 12.41 25.28
N ASN A 29 -18.06 12.31 24.41
CA ASN A 29 -18.18 11.65 23.11
C ASN A 29 -17.68 10.19 23.10
N ILE A 30 -17.12 9.70 24.21
CA ILE A 30 -16.51 8.36 24.27
C ILE A 30 -17.48 7.34 24.88
N VAL A 31 -17.54 6.15 24.29
CA VAL A 31 -18.21 4.97 24.85
C VAL A 31 -17.20 3.85 25.00
N LEU A 32 -17.19 3.20 26.15
CA LEU A 32 -16.31 2.06 26.41
C LEU A 32 -17.12 0.76 26.37
N ILE A 33 -16.80 -0.15 25.47
CA ILE A 33 -17.39 -1.49 25.41
C ILE A 33 -16.35 -2.51 25.86
N TRP A 34 -16.53 -2.98 27.08
CA TRP A 34 -15.59 -3.85 27.75
C TRP A 34 -15.88 -5.32 27.56
N GLY A 35 -14.82 -6.12 27.45
CA GLY A 35 -14.91 -7.57 27.41
C GLY A 35 -13.54 -8.23 27.42
N ARG A 36 -13.42 -9.40 28.05
CA ARG A 36 -12.21 -10.22 27.93
C ARG A 36 -12.01 -10.69 26.47
N ASN A 37 -10.81 -11.16 26.15
CA ASN A 37 -10.56 -11.76 24.83
C ASN A 37 -11.48 -12.96 24.63
N GLY A 38 -12.04 -13.08 23.43
CA GLY A 38 -13.01 -14.13 23.09
C GLY A 38 -14.44 -13.89 23.60
N MET A 39 -14.75 -12.78 24.28
CA MET A 39 -16.11 -12.54 24.80
C MET A 39 -17.09 -11.96 23.77
N GLY A 40 -16.61 -11.41 22.65
CA GLY A 40 -17.47 -10.82 21.60
C GLY A 40 -17.13 -9.38 21.18
N LYS A 41 -16.04 -8.77 21.66
CA LYS A 41 -15.60 -7.43 21.23
C LYS A 41 -15.39 -7.36 19.72
N THR A 42 -14.53 -8.23 19.19
CA THR A 42 -14.26 -8.34 17.76
C THR A 42 -15.51 -8.74 16.97
N SER A 43 -16.41 -9.53 17.57
CA SER A 43 -17.72 -9.84 16.98
C SER A 43 -18.59 -8.59 16.82
N PHE A 44 -18.58 -7.66 17.76
CA PHE A 44 -19.30 -6.39 17.64
C PHE A 44 -18.69 -5.52 16.53
N LEU A 45 -17.35 -5.37 16.51
CA LEU A 45 -16.66 -4.63 15.47
C LEU A 45 -16.98 -5.20 14.08
N ASN A 46 -16.90 -6.52 13.92
CA ASN A 46 -17.20 -7.19 12.66
C ASN A 46 -18.67 -7.05 12.25
N ALA A 47 -19.60 -7.10 13.20
CA ALA A 47 -21.02 -6.85 12.91
C ALA A 47 -21.23 -5.41 12.40
N MET A 48 -20.58 -4.42 13.01
CA MET A 48 -20.64 -3.05 12.54
C MET A 48 -20.03 -2.87 11.15
N LYS A 49 -18.91 -3.54 10.84
CA LYS A 49 -18.34 -3.56 9.48
C LYS A 49 -19.35 -4.15 8.48
N LEU A 50 -19.92 -5.31 8.80
CA LEU A 50 -20.85 -6.04 7.93
C LEU A 50 -22.15 -5.29 7.62
N LEU A 51 -22.63 -4.42 8.52
CA LEU A 51 -23.80 -3.59 8.25
C LEU A 51 -23.63 -2.79 6.95
N PHE A 52 -22.46 -2.18 6.75
CA PHE A 52 -22.15 -1.35 5.58
C PHE A 52 -21.63 -2.17 4.40
N THR A 53 -20.79 -3.16 4.66
CA THR A 53 -20.06 -3.89 3.61
C THR A 53 -20.84 -5.07 3.02
N GLY A 54 -21.76 -5.64 3.80
CA GLY A 54 -22.32 -6.96 3.52
C GLY A 54 -21.27 -8.07 3.58
N ALA A 55 -21.67 -9.28 3.20
CA ALA A 55 -20.82 -10.47 3.19
C ALA A 55 -20.03 -10.67 1.88
N GLU A 56 -20.08 -9.72 0.94
CA GLU A 56 -19.46 -9.88 -0.39
C GLU A 56 -18.01 -9.41 -0.47
N GLN A 57 -17.62 -8.48 0.41
CA GLN A 57 -16.29 -7.88 0.43
C GLN A 57 -15.25 -8.87 1.00
N THR A 58 -14.42 -9.44 0.12
CA THR A 58 -13.42 -10.46 0.47
C THR A 58 -12.45 -10.04 1.57
N GLU A 59 -12.11 -8.76 1.63
CA GLU A 59 -11.20 -8.19 2.62
C GLU A 59 -11.69 -8.32 4.08
N PHE A 60 -13.00 -8.43 4.30
CA PHE A 60 -13.60 -8.67 5.62
C PHE A 60 -13.91 -10.15 5.89
N ARG A 61 -13.57 -11.05 4.93
CA ARG A 61 -13.74 -12.51 5.02
C ARG A 61 -12.43 -13.27 5.22
N MET A 62 -11.40 -12.59 5.72
CA MET A 62 -10.09 -13.20 6.00
C MET A 62 -10.14 -13.92 7.35
N VAL A 63 -9.91 -15.23 7.37
CA VAL A 63 -9.94 -16.06 8.59
C VAL A 63 -8.71 -16.94 8.69
N GLY A 64 -8.37 -17.42 9.89
CA GLY A 64 -7.29 -18.38 10.12
C GLY A 64 -5.89 -17.76 10.24
N VAL A 65 -4.88 -18.62 10.43
CA VAL A 65 -3.46 -18.26 10.53
C VAL A 65 -2.63 -19.24 9.68
N PRO A 66 -2.05 -18.81 8.53
CA PRO A 66 -2.13 -17.47 7.96
C PRO A 66 -3.54 -17.11 7.48
N PRO A 67 -3.91 -15.81 7.43
CA PRO A 67 -5.23 -15.38 6.97
C PRO A 67 -5.50 -15.83 5.54
N ALA A 68 -6.64 -16.47 5.30
CA ALA A 68 -7.11 -16.90 3.98
C ALA A 68 -8.49 -16.32 3.67
N PRO A 69 -8.77 -15.92 2.42
CA PRO A 69 -10.07 -15.41 2.03
C PRO A 69 -11.10 -16.54 1.95
N LEU A 70 -12.27 -16.35 2.55
CA LEU A 70 -13.43 -17.22 2.32
C LEU A 70 -14.33 -16.67 1.22
N SER A 71 -15.00 -17.57 0.50
CA SER A 71 -16.15 -17.21 -0.34
C SER A 71 -17.33 -16.71 0.51
N GLY A 72 -18.27 -15.98 -0.11
CA GLY A 72 -19.47 -15.49 0.58
C GLY A 72 -20.27 -16.59 1.27
N PRO A 73 -20.62 -17.68 0.57
CA PRO A 73 -21.29 -18.82 1.18
C PRO A 73 -20.51 -19.44 2.34
N GLN A 74 -19.20 -19.68 2.19
CA GLN A 74 -18.38 -20.21 3.28
C GLN A 74 -18.34 -19.25 4.48
N TYR A 75 -18.32 -17.94 4.25
CA TYR A 75 -18.31 -16.97 5.35
C TYR A 75 -19.65 -16.95 6.11
N VAL A 76 -20.77 -17.07 5.41
CA VAL A 76 -22.10 -17.09 6.05
C VAL A 76 -22.39 -18.44 6.70
N LEU A 77 -22.20 -19.53 5.95
CA LEU A 77 -22.53 -20.91 6.32
C LEU A 77 -21.38 -21.64 7.02
N GLY A 78 -20.20 -21.04 7.18
CA GLY A 78 -19.03 -21.79 7.65
C GLY A 78 -18.45 -22.71 6.58
N ASP A 79 -17.25 -23.21 6.83
CA ASP A 79 -16.54 -24.13 5.93
C ASP A 79 -16.47 -25.57 6.48
N GLY A 80 -17.12 -25.82 7.62
CA GLY A 80 -17.12 -27.12 8.30
C GLY A 80 -15.78 -27.50 8.94
N SER A 81 -14.77 -26.63 8.90
CA SER A 81 -13.43 -26.88 9.44
C SER A 81 -12.99 -25.79 10.43
N GLN A 82 -12.45 -24.67 9.94
CA GLN A 82 -11.85 -23.62 10.75
C GLN A 82 -12.75 -22.40 10.96
N TRP A 83 -13.83 -22.27 10.19
CA TRP A 83 -14.79 -21.18 10.32
C TRP A 83 -16.21 -21.69 10.53
N THR A 84 -16.86 -21.22 11.59
CA THR A 84 -18.19 -21.70 12.01
C THR A 84 -19.36 -20.96 11.36
N GLY A 85 -19.08 -19.91 10.61
CA GLY A 85 -20.09 -19.07 9.96
C GLY A 85 -20.37 -17.76 10.71
N LEU A 86 -21.11 -16.88 10.05
CA LEU A 86 -21.60 -15.62 10.59
C LEU A 86 -22.70 -15.82 11.64
N ILE A 87 -23.57 -16.81 11.42
CA ILE A 87 -24.71 -17.06 12.32
C ILE A 87 -24.21 -17.66 13.63
N ASN A 88 -24.78 -17.17 14.73
CA ASN A 88 -24.52 -17.68 16.05
C ASN A 88 -24.64 -19.22 16.12
N ARG A 89 -23.61 -19.86 16.69
CA ARG A 89 -23.47 -21.32 16.65
C ARG A 89 -24.60 -22.05 17.37
N GLU A 90 -25.04 -21.53 18.53
CA GLU A 90 -26.15 -22.12 19.29
C GLU A 90 -27.47 -21.96 18.54
N ALA A 91 -27.70 -20.78 17.96
CA ALA A 91 -28.90 -20.52 17.16
C ALA A 91 -28.97 -21.43 15.94
N ARG A 92 -27.87 -21.59 15.22
CA ARG A 92 -27.79 -22.47 14.06
C ARG A 92 -27.96 -23.94 14.42
N ARG A 93 -27.33 -24.41 15.50
CA ARG A 93 -27.48 -25.79 15.97
C ARG A 93 -28.93 -26.10 16.34
N ARG A 94 -29.59 -25.20 17.06
CA ARG A 94 -31.00 -25.35 17.45
C ARG A 94 -31.92 -25.37 16.23
N ALA A 95 -31.73 -24.46 15.29
CA ALA A 95 -32.51 -24.38 14.06
C ALA A 95 -32.35 -25.64 13.20
N SER A 96 -31.12 -26.13 13.03
CA SER A 96 -30.83 -27.39 12.34
C SER A 96 -31.48 -28.61 13.02
N ALA A 97 -31.49 -28.67 14.36
CA ALA A 97 -32.12 -29.76 15.10
C ALA A 97 -33.66 -29.77 14.98
N LEU A 98 -34.27 -28.59 14.81
CA LEU A 98 -35.72 -28.41 14.66
C LEU A 98 -36.18 -28.43 13.20
N GLY A 99 -35.27 -28.35 12.24
CA GLY A 99 -35.59 -28.19 10.82
C GLY A 99 -36.21 -26.83 10.48
N GLU A 100 -35.87 -25.79 11.25
CA GLU A 100 -36.42 -24.43 11.11
C GLU A 100 -35.36 -23.48 10.53
N PRO A 101 -35.78 -22.41 9.81
CA PRO A 101 -34.86 -21.37 9.37
C PRO A 101 -34.36 -20.52 10.55
N VAL A 102 -33.12 -20.02 10.46
CA VAL A 102 -32.53 -19.10 11.44
C VAL A 102 -32.17 -17.78 10.79
N THR A 103 -32.60 -16.67 11.40
CA THR A 103 -32.26 -15.32 10.95
C THR A 103 -31.24 -14.69 11.88
N ALA A 104 -30.12 -14.24 11.31
CA ALA A 104 -29.16 -13.34 11.95
C ALA A 104 -29.39 -11.92 11.44
N GLN A 105 -29.41 -10.92 12.32
CA GLN A 105 -29.65 -9.53 11.93
C GLN A 105 -28.82 -8.53 12.73
N ILE A 106 -28.45 -7.45 12.05
CA ILE A 106 -27.80 -6.26 12.59
C ILE A 106 -28.76 -5.10 12.36
N VAL A 107 -29.19 -4.45 13.43
CA VAL A 107 -30.02 -3.25 13.37
C VAL A 107 -29.24 -2.10 13.99
N ALA A 108 -28.96 -1.04 13.24
CA ALA A 108 -28.33 0.16 13.77
C ALA A 108 -29.17 1.38 13.44
N SER A 109 -29.29 2.29 14.41
CA SER A 109 -29.93 3.59 14.24
C SER A 109 -28.96 4.71 14.54
N TRP A 110 -29.05 5.80 13.79
CA TRP A 110 -28.22 6.98 13.95
C TRP A 110 -28.97 8.26 13.59
N LEU A 111 -28.47 9.38 14.08
CA LEU A 111 -28.82 10.70 13.55
C LEU A 111 -27.94 11.03 12.35
N ASP A 112 -28.56 11.43 11.26
CA ASP A 112 -27.87 11.95 10.10
C ASP A 112 -27.41 13.41 10.31
N ASN A 113 -26.90 14.04 9.24
CA ASN A 113 -26.34 15.38 9.31
C ASN A 113 -27.42 16.48 9.42
N VAL A 114 -28.67 16.15 9.14
CA VAL A 114 -29.85 17.05 9.23
C VAL A 114 -30.60 16.83 10.55
N GLY A 115 -30.17 15.84 11.35
CA GLY A 115 -30.77 15.52 12.65
C GLY A 115 -31.95 14.54 12.56
N GLU A 116 -32.15 13.89 11.42
CA GLU A 116 -33.17 12.86 11.27
C GLU A 116 -32.65 11.48 11.68
N THR A 117 -33.52 10.68 12.29
CA THR A 117 -33.19 9.31 12.66
C THR A 117 -33.28 8.40 11.43
N VAL A 118 -32.17 7.72 11.13
CA VAL A 118 -32.07 6.66 10.14
C VAL A 118 -31.87 5.34 10.85
N THR A 119 -32.60 4.30 10.45
CA THR A 119 -32.44 2.93 10.95
C THR A 119 -32.12 1.99 9.79
N ALA A 120 -31.02 1.27 9.87
CA ALA A 120 -30.66 0.24 8.91
C ALA A 120 -30.70 -1.14 9.54
N THR A 121 -31.30 -2.08 8.82
CA THR A 121 -31.38 -3.49 9.17
C THR A 121 -30.76 -4.31 8.06
N ARG A 122 -29.70 -5.05 8.36
CA ARG A 122 -29.12 -6.06 7.46
C ARG A 122 -29.29 -7.43 8.07
N TRP A 123 -29.71 -8.41 7.28
CA TRP A 123 -30.02 -9.75 7.77
C TRP A 123 -29.56 -10.86 6.82
N TRP A 124 -29.42 -12.05 7.38
CA TRP A 124 -29.17 -13.31 6.69
C TRP A 124 -30.07 -14.39 7.28
N THR A 125 -30.84 -15.05 6.43
CA THR A 125 -31.70 -16.17 6.82
C THR A 125 -31.15 -17.44 6.20
N VAL A 126 -30.77 -18.40 7.03
CA VAL A 126 -30.27 -19.71 6.60
C VAL A 126 -31.38 -20.73 6.77
N GLU A 127 -31.59 -21.51 5.71
CA GLU A 127 -32.50 -22.64 5.66
C GLU A 127 -31.73 -23.83 5.06
N ALA A 128 -31.54 -24.88 5.86
CA ALA A 128 -30.64 -25.98 5.52
C ALA A 128 -29.20 -25.51 5.15
N GLU A 129 -28.79 -25.70 3.89
CA GLU A 129 -27.47 -25.31 3.35
C GLU A 129 -27.54 -24.10 2.41
N GLU A 130 -28.70 -23.44 2.33
CA GLU A 130 -28.88 -22.22 1.53
C GLU A 130 -29.11 -21.02 2.46
N TYR A 131 -28.85 -19.82 1.92
CA TYR A 131 -29.14 -18.59 2.65
C TYR A 131 -29.67 -17.49 1.72
N THR A 132 -30.53 -16.66 2.30
CA THR A 132 -30.96 -15.40 1.71
C THR A 132 -30.43 -14.25 2.55
N THR A 133 -30.25 -13.09 1.93
CA THR A 133 -29.79 -11.88 2.62
C THR A 133 -30.62 -10.68 2.17
N GLY A 134 -30.75 -9.69 3.03
CA GLY A 134 -31.44 -8.47 2.70
C GLY A 134 -30.95 -7.27 3.50
N ILE A 135 -31.30 -6.10 3.00
CA ILE A 135 -31.04 -4.82 3.62
C ILE A 135 -32.29 -3.93 3.52
N ILE A 136 -32.60 -3.25 4.62
CA ILE A 136 -33.67 -2.27 4.74
C ILE A 136 -33.08 -1.03 5.39
N VAL A 137 -33.39 0.16 4.85
CA VAL A 137 -33.06 1.44 5.47
C VAL A 137 -34.33 2.28 5.58
N GLU A 138 -34.59 2.79 6.78
CA GLU A 138 -35.75 3.58 7.13
C GLU A 138 -35.30 4.97 7.60
N ARG A 139 -35.85 6.01 6.97
CA ARG A 139 -35.61 7.42 7.31
C ARG A 139 -36.96 8.12 7.46
N GLY A 140 -37.39 8.35 8.69
CA GLY A 140 -38.76 8.80 8.98
C GLY A 140 -39.80 7.78 8.46
N SER A 141 -40.66 8.20 7.52
CA SER A 141 -41.63 7.32 6.87
C SER A 141 -41.13 6.68 5.57
N ASP A 142 -39.97 7.07 5.05
CA ASP A 142 -39.42 6.50 3.82
C ASP A 142 -38.66 5.21 4.12
N ARG A 143 -39.07 4.12 3.47
CA ARG A 143 -38.46 2.79 3.61
C ARG A 143 -37.92 2.34 2.27
N LYS A 144 -36.61 2.11 2.22
CA LYS A 144 -35.90 1.57 1.06
C LYS A 144 -35.42 0.14 1.34
N THR A 145 -35.30 -0.67 0.29
CA THR A 145 -34.77 -2.03 0.36
C THR A 145 -33.75 -2.27 -0.76
N ALA A 146 -32.96 -3.35 -0.66
CA ALA A 146 -32.03 -3.78 -1.71
C ALA A 146 -31.08 -2.67 -2.21
N GLN A 147 -30.95 -2.46 -3.53
CA GLN A 147 -30.03 -1.47 -4.11
C GLN A 147 -30.26 -0.04 -3.62
N PRO A 148 -31.49 0.52 -3.59
CA PRO A 148 -31.76 1.83 -3.00
C PRO A 148 -31.31 1.96 -1.54
N ALA A 149 -31.50 0.91 -0.73
CA ALA A 149 -31.01 0.91 0.65
C ALA A 149 -29.48 0.85 0.74
N GLN A 150 -28.83 0.06 -0.13
CA GLN A 150 -27.38 0.01 -0.23
C GLN A 150 -26.79 1.37 -0.64
N ALA A 151 -27.44 2.10 -1.57
CA ALA A 151 -27.02 3.43 -1.98
C ALA A 151 -27.00 4.41 -0.79
N ILE A 152 -28.03 4.38 0.07
CA ILE A 152 -28.06 5.22 1.28
C ILE A 152 -26.90 4.88 2.23
N LEU A 153 -26.57 3.59 2.39
CA LEU A 153 -25.41 3.22 3.21
C LEU A 153 -24.09 3.67 2.57
N GLU A 154 -23.95 3.54 1.26
CA GLU A 154 -22.75 3.97 0.54
C GLU A 154 -22.57 5.50 0.60
N ASP A 155 -23.67 6.26 0.61
CA ASP A 155 -23.66 7.72 0.84
C ASP A 155 -23.34 8.07 2.31
N THR A 156 -23.66 7.18 3.26
CA THR A 156 -23.40 7.41 4.70
C THR A 156 -21.95 7.08 5.06
N ILE A 157 -21.51 5.86 4.80
CA ILE A 157 -20.13 5.40 4.91
C ILE A 157 -19.87 4.44 3.73
N PRO A 158 -19.11 4.87 2.72
CA PRO A 158 -18.77 4.00 1.61
C PRO A 158 -18.14 2.69 2.08
N SER A 159 -18.58 1.56 1.55
CA SER A 159 -18.19 0.23 2.03
C SER A 159 -16.67 0.01 2.05
N ARG A 160 -15.93 0.59 1.10
CA ARG A 160 -14.45 0.53 1.06
C ARG A 160 -13.75 1.39 2.11
N LEU A 161 -14.44 2.39 2.65
CA LEU A 161 -13.88 3.32 3.65
C LEU A 161 -14.14 2.85 5.08
N VAL A 162 -15.01 1.87 5.29
CA VAL A 162 -15.38 1.31 6.60
C VAL A 162 -14.15 0.96 7.44
N ARG A 163 -13.12 0.36 6.82
CA ARG A 163 -11.85 0.00 7.48
C ARG A 163 -11.07 1.16 8.10
N PHE A 164 -11.33 2.41 7.70
CA PHE A 164 -10.65 3.59 8.25
C PHE A 164 -11.39 4.20 9.45
N PHE A 165 -12.66 3.82 9.65
CA PHE A 165 -13.48 4.29 10.76
C PHE A 165 -13.72 3.19 11.80
N PHE A 166 -13.86 1.93 11.36
CA PHE A 166 -14.06 0.77 12.20
C PHE A 166 -12.86 -0.17 12.02
N PHE A 167 -11.95 -0.16 12.97
CA PHE A 167 -10.68 -0.90 12.85
C PHE A 167 -10.22 -1.53 14.16
N ASP A 168 -9.40 -2.56 14.04
CA ASP A 168 -8.67 -3.17 15.14
C ASP A 168 -7.16 -2.86 15.10
N GLY A 169 -6.41 -3.33 16.09
CA GLY A 169 -4.96 -3.14 16.14
C GLY A 169 -4.18 -3.79 14.99
N GLU A 170 -4.69 -4.86 14.37
CA GLU A 170 -4.06 -5.50 13.21
C GLU A 170 -4.36 -4.72 11.91
N ASP A 171 -5.55 -4.15 11.77
CA ASP A 171 -5.91 -3.23 10.68
C ASP A 171 -4.94 -2.03 10.62
N ILE A 172 -4.67 -1.38 11.78
CA ILE A 172 -3.72 -0.27 11.86
C ILE A 172 -2.31 -0.72 11.50
N LYS A 173 -1.89 -1.91 11.93
CA LYS A 173 -0.58 -2.46 11.59
C LYS A 173 -0.45 -2.72 10.09
N SER A 174 -1.47 -3.33 9.49
CA SER A 174 -1.52 -3.57 8.03
C SER A 174 -1.39 -2.25 7.27
N LEU A 175 -2.09 -1.20 7.71
CA LEU A 175 -1.96 0.15 7.14
C LEU A 175 -0.52 0.68 7.25
N ALA A 176 0.10 0.54 8.43
CA ALA A 176 1.46 1.02 8.68
C ALA A 176 2.54 0.26 7.88
N GLU A 177 2.33 -1.03 7.62
CA GLU A 177 3.25 -1.91 6.90
C GLU A 177 3.03 -1.89 5.37
N SER A 178 1.89 -1.36 4.90
CA SER A 178 1.56 -1.33 3.48
C SER A 178 2.47 -0.43 2.63
N SER A 179 2.70 -0.87 1.39
CA SER A 179 3.50 -0.19 0.37
C SER A 179 2.62 0.44 -0.71
N GLY A 180 1.69 1.32 -0.33
CA GLY A 180 0.85 2.06 -1.28
C GLY A 180 -0.43 1.35 -1.77
N SER A 181 -0.76 0.18 -1.19
CA SER A 181 -1.98 -0.60 -1.51
C SER A 181 -3.28 0.19 -1.35
N TYR A 182 -3.27 1.27 -0.55
CA TYR A 182 -4.46 2.04 -0.18
C TYR A 182 -4.60 3.36 -0.93
N GLN A 183 -3.77 3.61 -1.95
CA GLN A 183 -3.77 4.90 -2.66
C GLN A 183 -5.16 5.26 -3.22
N ALA A 184 -5.84 4.30 -3.86
CA ALA A 184 -7.17 4.52 -4.41
C ALA A 184 -8.21 4.82 -3.32
N ASP A 185 -8.14 4.12 -2.19
CA ASP A 185 -9.07 4.30 -1.08
C ASP A 185 -8.84 5.64 -0.37
N PHE A 186 -7.58 6.06 -0.20
CA PHE A 186 -7.24 7.38 0.34
C PHE A 186 -7.66 8.52 -0.59
N ASN A 187 -7.45 8.39 -1.89
CA ASN A 187 -7.93 9.40 -2.85
C ASN A 187 -9.45 9.55 -2.82
N ARG A 188 -10.19 8.46 -2.58
CA ARG A 188 -11.65 8.48 -2.40
C ARG A 188 -12.06 9.10 -1.06
N LEU A 189 -11.39 8.74 0.02
CA LEU A 189 -11.64 9.31 1.36
C LEU A 189 -11.47 10.83 1.34
N LEU A 190 -10.46 11.33 0.63
CA LEU A 190 -10.18 12.75 0.46
C LEU A 190 -11.05 13.42 -0.62
N GLN A 191 -12.03 12.69 -1.20
CA GLN A 191 -12.95 13.18 -2.22
C GLN A 191 -12.24 13.76 -3.46
N ILE A 192 -11.11 13.18 -3.88
CA ILE A 192 -10.32 13.70 -5.01
C ILE A 192 -10.74 13.04 -6.34
N THR A 193 -11.50 11.94 -6.29
CA THR A 193 -11.84 11.15 -7.48
C THR A 193 -12.99 11.71 -8.34
N PHE A 194 -13.81 12.63 -7.82
CA PHE A 194 -14.99 13.12 -8.56
C PHE A 194 -14.64 13.80 -9.89
N LEU A 195 -13.49 14.48 -9.97
CA LEU A 195 -13.03 15.10 -11.21
C LEU A 195 -12.61 14.07 -12.25
N GLU A 196 -12.01 12.96 -11.81
CA GLU A 196 -11.64 11.84 -12.66
C GLU A 196 -12.87 11.07 -13.15
N ASP A 197 -13.88 10.95 -12.29
CA ASP A 197 -15.19 10.38 -12.63
C ASP A 197 -15.92 11.26 -13.67
N LEU A 198 -15.99 12.57 -13.43
CA LEU A 198 -16.55 13.53 -14.37
C LEU A 198 -15.80 13.54 -15.72
N ALA A 199 -14.46 13.47 -15.68
CA ALA A 199 -13.64 13.38 -16.89
C ALA A 199 -13.98 12.12 -17.70
N ARG A 200 -14.16 10.97 -17.03
CA ARG A 200 -14.58 9.71 -17.68
C ARG A 200 -15.97 9.81 -18.30
N GLU A 201 -16.95 10.38 -17.59
CA GLU A 201 -18.30 10.59 -18.12
C GLU A 201 -18.32 11.52 -19.33
N LEU A 202 -17.54 12.61 -19.30
CA LEU A 202 -17.42 13.53 -20.44
C LEU A 202 -16.82 12.85 -21.68
N VAL A 203 -15.83 11.96 -21.51
CA VAL A 203 -15.30 11.15 -22.61
C VAL A 203 -16.39 10.25 -23.21
N ALA A 204 -17.18 9.58 -22.37
CA ALA A 204 -18.29 8.74 -22.83
C ALA A 204 -19.32 9.54 -23.63
N LEU A 205 -19.76 10.69 -23.08
CA LEU A 205 -20.68 11.61 -23.76
C LEU A 205 -20.13 12.14 -25.09
N SER A 206 -18.83 12.43 -25.16
CA SER A 206 -18.19 12.82 -26.42
C SER A 206 -18.19 11.70 -27.45
N GLY A 207 -17.97 10.45 -27.01
CA GLY A 207 -18.02 9.27 -27.88
C GLY A 207 -19.41 9.07 -28.48
N ASP A 208 -20.45 9.18 -27.66
CA ASP A 208 -21.84 9.02 -28.08
C ASP A 208 -22.29 10.12 -29.04
N ARG A 209 -21.88 11.38 -28.81
CA ARG A 209 -22.16 12.47 -29.75
C ARG A 209 -21.44 12.32 -31.09
N LYS A 210 -20.15 11.90 -31.09
CA LYS A 210 -19.43 11.59 -32.34
C LYS A 210 -20.15 10.51 -33.16
N ARG A 211 -20.74 9.50 -32.50
CA ARG A 211 -21.51 8.43 -33.16
C ARG A 211 -22.80 8.90 -33.83
N SER A 212 -23.44 9.93 -33.29
CA SER A 212 -24.72 10.45 -33.79
C SER A 212 -24.64 11.24 -35.11
N GLY A 213 -23.45 11.74 -35.50
CA GLY A 213 -23.23 12.58 -36.69
C GLY A 213 -22.53 11.88 -37.87
N LEU A 214 -22.47 10.55 -37.90
CA LEU A 214 -21.72 9.78 -38.90
C LEU A 214 -22.54 9.46 -40.17
N GLU A 215 -21.88 9.49 -41.32
CA GLU A 215 -22.36 8.88 -42.56
C GLU A 215 -22.41 7.35 -42.41
N SER A 216 -23.44 6.68 -42.96
CA SER A 216 -23.75 5.28 -42.62
C SER A 216 -22.65 4.26 -42.93
N SER A 217 -21.79 4.55 -43.91
CA SER A 217 -20.66 3.71 -44.31
C SER A 217 -19.46 3.86 -43.36
N LEU A 218 -19.11 5.09 -43.00
CA LEU A 218 -18.03 5.38 -42.05
C LEU A 218 -18.40 4.92 -40.64
N ARG A 219 -19.68 5.03 -40.27
CA ARG A 219 -20.21 4.52 -39.00
C ARG A 219 -20.01 3.01 -38.86
N LYS A 220 -20.35 2.24 -39.90
CA LYS A 220 -20.14 0.79 -39.91
C LYS A 220 -18.66 0.42 -39.78
N ALA A 221 -17.77 1.08 -40.53
CA ALA A 221 -16.34 0.83 -40.46
C ALA A 221 -15.75 1.18 -39.08
N LEU A 222 -16.20 2.29 -38.48
CA LEU A 222 -15.78 2.67 -37.13
C LEU A 222 -16.33 1.71 -36.06
N ASP A 223 -17.60 1.31 -36.17
CA ASP A 223 -18.22 0.35 -35.26
C ASP A 223 -17.52 -1.03 -35.35
N GLU A 224 -17.15 -1.48 -36.55
CA GLU A 224 -16.39 -2.71 -36.78
C GLU A 224 -14.98 -2.64 -36.19
N ALA A 225 -14.27 -1.51 -36.38
CA ALA A 225 -12.93 -1.30 -35.83
C ALA A 225 -12.96 -1.16 -34.29
N GLN A 226 -13.96 -0.46 -33.74
CA GLN A 226 -14.15 -0.32 -32.30
C GLN A 226 -14.57 -1.65 -31.65
N ALA A 227 -15.45 -2.44 -32.28
CA ALA A 227 -15.80 -3.76 -31.81
C ALA A 227 -14.59 -4.70 -31.82
N SER A 228 -13.76 -4.63 -32.85
CA SER A 228 -12.52 -5.41 -32.94
C SER A 228 -11.48 -4.99 -31.90
N LEU A 229 -11.35 -3.68 -31.64
CA LEU A 229 -10.50 -3.15 -30.57
C LEU A 229 -11.00 -3.57 -29.18
N ALA A 230 -12.31 -3.50 -28.93
CA ALA A 230 -12.91 -3.94 -27.68
C ALA A 230 -12.67 -5.45 -27.47
N LYS A 231 -12.86 -6.26 -28.52
CA LYS A 231 -12.58 -7.70 -28.49
C LYS A 231 -11.11 -8.00 -28.19
N ALA A 232 -10.18 -7.26 -28.79
CA ALA A 232 -8.75 -7.42 -28.53
C ALA A 232 -8.39 -7.06 -27.08
N LYS A 233 -8.98 -5.99 -26.52
CA LYS A 233 -8.80 -5.59 -25.11
C LYS A 233 -9.39 -6.59 -24.14
N THR A 234 -10.58 -7.13 -24.41
CA THR A 234 -11.18 -8.19 -23.59
C THR A 234 -10.30 -9.43 -23.60
N LEU A 235 -9.82 -9.85 -24.78
CA LEU A 235 -8.93 -11.01 -24.90
C LEU A 235 -7.59 -10.79 -24.19
N GLN A 236 -7.05 -9.57 -24.22
CA GLN A 236 -5.84 -9.21 -23.49
C GLN A 236 -6.04 -9.30 -21.97
N LEU A 237 -7.19 -8.82 -21.46
CA LEU A 237 -7.54 -8.92 -20.04
C LEU A 237 -7.73 -10.38 -19.62
N GLU A 238 -8.50 -11.16 -20.39
CA GLU A 238 -8.70 -12.60 -20.16
C GLU A 238 -7.37 -13.37 -20.16
N ALA A 239 -6.50 -13.09 -21.12
CA ALA A 239 -5.19 -13.74 -21.20
C ALA A 239 -4.29 -13.36 -20.03
N ARG A 240 -4.38 -12.13 -19.53
CA ARG A 240 -3.64 -11.67 -18.35
C ARG A 240 -4.16 -12.33 -17.07
N GLU A 241 -5.47 -12.36 -16.86
CA GLU A 241 -6.09 -13.02 -15.71
C GLU A 241 -5.74 -14.52 -15.67
N ALA A 242 -5.83 -15.19 -16.83
CA ALA A 242 -5.44 -16.59 -16.96
C ALA A 242 -3.94 -16.81 -16.66
N LEU A 243 -3.06 -15.92 -17.11
CA LEU A 243 -1.62 -16.00 -16.81
C LEU A 243 -1.34 -15.78 -15.31
N GLU A 244 -2.00 -14.82 -14.67
CA GLU A 244 -1.87 -14.55 -13.23
C GLU A 244 -2.38 -15.76 -12.40
N GLU A 245 -3.49 -16.38 -12.79
CA GLU A 245 -4.01 -17.60 -12.15
C GLU A 245 -3.04 -18.78 -12.31
N ILE A 246 -2.53 -19.01 -13.53
CA ILE A 246 -1.55 -20.08 -13.80
C ILE A 246 -0.26 -19.86 -13.01
N GLU A 247 0.23 -18.61 -12.89
CA GLU A 247 1.42 -18.29 -12.10
C GLU A 247 1.22 -18.52 -10.60
N SER A 248 0.04 -18.20 -10.07
CA SER A 248 -0.33 -18.51 -8.69
C SER A 248 -0.34 -20.03 -8.44
N LEU A 249 -0.98 -20.80 -9.32
CA LEU A 249 -1.01 -22.26 -9.22
C LEU A 249 0.39 -22.88 -9.31
N LEU A 250 1.22 -22.44 -10.27
CA LEU A 250 2.61 -22.89 -10.38
C LEU A 250 3.44 -22.55 -9.14
N SER A 251 3.19 -21.40 -8.51
CA SER A 251 3.85 -21.02 -7.27
C SER A 251 3.49 -21.97 -6.13
N ILE A 252 2.21 -22.28 -5.95
CA ILE A 252 1.71 -23.21 -4.92
C ILE A 252 2.24 -24.62 -5.15
N ASP A 253 2.08 -25.16 -6.37
CA ASP A 253 2.46 -26.52 -6.72
C ASP A 253 3.98 -26.73 -6.64
N SER A 254 4.79 -25.72 -7.01
CA SER A 254 6.25 -25.81 -6.91
C SER A 254 6.76 -25.85 -5.46
N VAL A 255 6.07 -25.18 -4.54
CA VAL A 255 6.37 -25.22 -3.10
C VAL A 255 5.99 -26.58 -2.51
N GLU A 256 4.81 -27.10 -2.85
CA GLU A 256 4.36 -28.41 -2.37
C GLU A 256 5.21 -29.55 -2.97
N LEU A 257 5.56 -29.48 -4.25
CA LEU A 257 6.47 -30.44 -4.89
C LEU A 257 7.81 -30.50 -4.15
N ARG A 258 8.40 -29.34 -3.82
CA ARG A 258 9.65 -29.28 -3.05
C ARG A 258 9.50 -29.93 -1.67
N ARG A 259 8.38 -29.65 -0.98
CA ARG A 259 8.09 -30.23 0.34
C ARG A 259 7.96 -31.75 0.29
N VAL A 260 7.20 -32.27 -0.68
CA VAL A 260 6.95 -33.71 -0.86
C VAL A 260 8.23 -34.43 -1.30
N GLN A 261 9.05 -33.83 -2.17
CA GLN A 261 10.35 -34.37 -2.56
C GLN A 261 11.33 -34.49 -1.38
N ILE A 262 11.37 -33.48 -0.49
CA ILE A 262 12.16 -33.54 0.75
C ILE A 262 11.66 -34.69 1.64
N ARG A 263 10.33 -34.84 1.79
CA ARG A 263 9.74 -35.94 2.56
C ARG A 263 10.07 -37.31 1.95
N ARG A 264 10.06 -37.45 0.61
CA ARG A 264 10.42 -38.68 -0.11
C ARG A 264 11.86 -39.07 0.16
N ALA A 265 12.77 -38.10 0.11
CA ALA A 265 14.18 -38.30 0.39
C ALA A 265 14.45 -38.78 1.83
N ASN A 266 13.64 -38.31 2.79
CA ASN A 266 13.77 -38.68 4.20
C ASN A 266 13.26 -40.11 4.51
N LEU A 267 12.36 -40.67 3.70
CA LEU A 267 11.71 -41.98 3.94
C LEU A 267 12.46 -43.18 3.33
N SER A 268 13.46 -42.97 2.44
CA SER A 268 14.20 -44.03 1.74
C SER A 268 15.39 -44.56 2.57
N SER A 269 15.13 -45.32 3.63
CA SER A 269 16.13 -45.67 4.66
C SER A 269 17.08 -46.82 4.32
N GLY A 270 18.30 -46.45 3.94
CA GLY A 270 19.55 -47.25 4.02
C GLY A 270 20.82 -46.37 3.97
N ALA A 271 20.64 -45.05 3.84
CA ALA A 271 21.68 -44.09 3.48
C ALA A 271 22.14 -43.19 4.63
N SER A 272 21.59 -43.31 5.86
CA SER A 272 21.74 -42.28 6.90
C SER A 272 23.18 -41.90 7.23
N GLU A 273 24.11 -42.86 7.32
CA GLU A 273 25.50 -42.57 7.71
C GLU A 273 26.36 -42.05 6.54
N ALA A 274 26.19 -42.62 5.34
CA ALA A 274 26.86 -42.13 4.13
C ALA A 274 26.31 -40.76 3.70
N GLN A 275 25.01 -40.53 3.87
CA GLN A 275 24.31 -39.28 3.56
C GLN A 275 24.62 -38.21 4.59
N ARG A 276 24.76 -38.56 5.88
CA ARG A 276 25.30 -37.66 6.90
C ARG A 276 26.71 -37.21 6.52
N LYS A 277 27.59 -38.14 6.16
CA LYS A 277 28.96 -37.83 5.74
C LYS A 277 28.99 -36.95 4.47
N LEU A 278 28.12 -37.24 3.49
CA LEU A 278 27.99 -36.42 2.27
C LEU A 278 27.46 -35.02 2.58
N LEU A 279 26.46 -34.88 3.45
CA LEU A 279 25.91 -33.59 3.87
C LEU A 279 26.94 -32.80 4.70
N GLU A 280 27.75 -33.45 5.52
CA GLU A 280 28.86 -32.82 6.25
C GLU A 280 29.96 -32.33 5.28
N GLU A 281 30.31 -33.13 4.26
CA GLU A 281 31.24 -32.73 3.20
C GLU A 281 30.69 -31.57 2.34
N GLN A 282 29.41 -31.63 1.96
CA GLN A 282 28.71 -30.56 1.26
C GLN A 282 28.65 -29.28 2.10
N LEU A 283 28.32 -29.39 3.38
CA LEU A 283 28.30 -28.27 4.32
C LEU A 283 29.67 -27.60 4.40
N ARG A 284 30.75 -28.39 4.45
CA ARG A 284 32.13 -27.88 4.45
C ARG A 284 32.48 -27.19 3.13
N SER A 285 32.11 -27.78 2.00
CA SER A 285 32.35 -27.23 0.67
C SER A 285 31.61 -25.90 0.44
N GLU A 286 30.32 -25.86 0.74
CA GLU A 286 29.45 -24.69 0.58
C GLU A 286 29.86 -23.56 1.54
N ASN A 287 30.23 -23.87 2.79
CA ASN A 287 30.79 -22.86 3.71
C ASN A 287 32.12 -22.28 3.19
N ASN A 288 33.00 -23.10 2.61
CA ASN A 288 34.26 -22.61 2.04
C ASN A 288 34.01 -21.70 0.82
N LYS A 289 33.06 -22.05 -0.06
CA LYS A 289 32.66 -21.21 -1.19
C LYS A 289 32.05 -19.89 -0.70
N LEU A 290 31.13 -19.97 0.26
CA LEU A 290 30.48 -18.81 0.86
C LEU A 290 31.49 -17.88 1.52
N SER A 291 32.45 -18.41 2.29
CA SER A 291 33.50 -17.62 2.92
C SER A 291 34.37 -16.90 1.88
N LYS A 292 34.83 -17.61 0.84
CA LYS A 292 35.63 -16.99 -0.24
C LYS A 292 34.86 -15.88 -0.97
N LEU A 293 33.57 -16.11 -1.23
CA LEU A 293 32.71 -15.15 -1.91
C LEU A 293 32.41 -13.94 -1.03
N ILE A 294 32.16 -14.14 0.28
CA ILE A 294 32.01 -13.06 1.26
C ILE A 294 33.30 -12.24 1.31
N ASP A 295 34.47 -12.88 1.37
CA ASP A 295 35.75 -12.17 1.39
C ASP A 295 35.95 -11.34 0.11
N GLN A 296 35.55 -11.86 -1.06
CA GLN A 296 35.57 -11.11 -2.31
C GLN A 296 34.62 -9.91 -2.27
N ILE A 297 33.38 -10.11 -1.81
CA ILE A 297 32.37 -9.06 -1.68
C ILE A 297 32.87 -7.96 -0.73
N VAL A 298 33.41 -8.33 0.44
CA VAL A 298 33.94 -7.38 1.43
C VAL A 298 35.11 -6.58 0.86
N ARG A 299 35.95 -7.18 0.02
CA ARG A 299 37.09 -6.48 -0.63
C ARG A 299 36.66 -5.52 -1.74
N GLU A 300 35.70 -5.92 -2.57
CA GLU A 300 35.38 -5.21 -3.83
C GLU A 300 34.18 -4.27 -3.71
N LEU A 301 33.18 -4.63 -2.89
CA LEU A 301 31.89 -3.94 -2.87
C LEU A 301 31.93 -2.57 -2.15
N PRO A 302 32.51 -2.41 -0.95
CA PRO A 302 32.31 -1.20 -0.14
C PRO A 302 32.76 0.11 -0.81
N LYS A 303 33.78 0.07 -1.68
CA LYS A 303 34.40 1.27 -2.26
C LYS A 303 33.56 1.92 -3.36
N ASP A 304 32.79 1.13 -4.11
CA ASP A 304 32.06 1.66 -5.28
C ASP A 304 30.53 1.55 -5.15
N VAL A 305 30.02 1.03 -4.03
CA VAL A 305 28.56 0.93 -3.76
C VAL A 305 27.83 2.25 -3.95
N PRO A 306 28.29 3.41 -3.42
CA PRO A 306 27.55 4.66 -3.59
C PRO A 306 27.39 5.07 -5.06
N ILE A 307 28.41 4.77 -5.88
CA ILE A 307 28.44 5.10 -7.32
C ILE A 307 27.58 4.10 -8.10
N LEU A 308 27.77 2.79 -7.88
CA LEU A 308 27.05 1.73 -8.58
C LEU A 308 25.55 1.67 -8.24
N ALA A 309 25.16 2.07 -7.03
CA ALA A 309 23.75 2.18 -6.63
C ALA A 309 23.05 3.36 -7.33
N ASN A 310 23.81 4.35 -7.81
CA ASN A 310 23.29 5.61 -8.33
C ASN A 310 23.84 5.94 -9.73
N LEU A 311 23.99 4.94 -10.60
CA LEU A 311 24.53 5.15 -11.96
C LEU A 311 23.77 6.22 -12.77
N GLY A 312 22.46 6.39 -12.53
CA GLY A 312 21.68 7.48 -13.14
C GLY A 312 22.12 8.88 -12.66
N LEU A 313 22.52 9.03 -11.40
CA LEU A 313 23.11 10.28 -10.89
C LEU A 313 24.52 10.50 -11.43
N VAL A 314 25.29 9.42 -11.63
CA VAL A 314 26.62 9.47 -12.26
C VAL A 314 26.50 9.98 -13.70
N GLN A 315 25.52 9.49 -14.47
CA GLN A 315 25.23 9.97 -15.82
C GLN A 315 24.80 11.44 -15.84
N LYS A 316 23.89 11.84 -14.94
CA LYS A 316 23.44 13.24 -14.83
C LYS A 316 24.59 14.17 -14.42
N ALA A 317 25.44 13.75 -13.48
CA ALA A 317 26.60 14.53 -13.06
C ALA A 317 27.62 14.68 -14.21
N LEU A 318 27.84 13.62 -15.01
CA LEU A 318 28.69 13.72 -16.20
C LEU A 318 28.11 14.70 -17.23
N GLN A 319 26.80 14.65 -17.49
CA GLN A 319 26.13 15.60 -18.39
C GLN A 319 26.30 17.05 -17.94
N GLU A 320 26.10 17.33 -16.65
CA GLU A 320 26.30 18.68 -16.07
C GLU A 320 27.77 19.14 -16.16
N ILE A 321 28.73 18.25 -15.90
CA ILE A 321 30.16 18.57 -16.01
C ILE A 321 30.54 18.87 -17.47
N VAL A 322 30.06 18.08 -18.43
CA VAL A 322 30.31 18.29 -19.86
C VAL A 322 29.67 19.59 -20.34
N ALA A 323 28.41 19.87 -19.96
CA ALA A 323 27.73 21.13 -20.28
C ALA A 323 28.51 22.34 -19.73
N ARG A 324 28.98 22.25 -18.49
CA ARG A 324 29.84 23.28 -17.89
C ARG A 324 31.17 23.42 -18.61
N MET A 325 31.82 22.33 -19.03
CA MET A 325 33.08 22.41 -19.78
C MET A 325 32.89 23.02 -21.17
N SER A 326 31.76 22.78 -21.84
CA SER A 326 31.41 23.49 -23.08
C SER A 326 31.17 24.99 -22.86
N HIS A 327 30.68 25.39 -21.68
CA HIS A 327 30.51 26.81 -21.31
C HIS A 327 31.80 27.46 -20.78
N ALA A 328 32.66 26.72 -20.07
CA ALA A 328 33.95 27.17 -19.52
C ALA A 328 35.10 27.13 -20.54
N GLY A 329 34.83 26.63 -21.75
CA GLY A 329 35.78 26.49 -22.86
C GLY A 329 36.08 27.79 -23.61
N SER A 330 35.84 28.97 -23.04
CA SER A 330 36.32 30.20 -23.65
C SER A 330 37.82 30.34 -23.36
N THR A 331 38.64 30.19 -24.40
CA THR A 331 40.07 30.54 -24.45
C THR A 331 40.35 31.91 -23.80
N GLU A 332 39.34 32.77 -23.83
CA GLU A 332 39.20 34.09 -23.25
C GLU A 332 39.31 34.11 -21.71
N ALA A 333 38.75 33.13 -20.98
CA ALA A 333 38.86 33.06 -19.52
C ALA A 333 40.27 32.66 -19.04
N LYS A 334 40.95 31.77 -19.78
CA LYS A 334 42.36 31.43 -19.53
C LYS A 334 43.27 32.61 -19.86
N PHE A 335 42.97 33.35 -20.94
CA PHE A 335 43.69 34.57 -21.32
C PHE A 335 43.55 35.66 -20.26
N ALA A 336 42.34 35.91 -19.75
CA ALA A 336 42.06 36.93 -18.74
C ALA A 336 42.81 36.72 -17.41
N ASN A 337 42.89 35.47 -16.95
CA ASN A 337 43.65 35.12 -15.74
C ASN A 337 45.16 35.26 -15.95
N ASN A 338 45.67 34.90 -17.13
CA ASN A 338 47.08 35.10 -17.48
C ASN A 338 47.44 36.60 -17.58
N VAL A 339 46.54 37.42 -18.13
CA VAL A 339 46.71 38.87 -18.22
C VAL A 339 46.66 39.50 -16.83
N SER A 340 45.68 39.13 -16.00
CA SER A 340 45.51 39.65 -14.64
C SER A 340 46.69 39.34 -13.71
N SER A 341 47.29 38.15 -13.83
CA SER A 341 48.46 37.78 -13.02
C SER A 341 49.76 38.49 -13.42
N ARG A 342 49.85 39.01 -14.64
CA ARG A 342 51.04 39.74 -15.15
C ARG A 342 50.91 41.25 -15.13
N LEU A 343 49.68 41.76 -15.03
CA LEU A 343 49.33 43.19 -15.06
C LEU A 343 50.13 44.03 -14.07
N LYS A 344 50.33 43.54 -12.84
CA LYS A 344 51.13 44.24 -11.82
C LYS A 344 52.58 44.46 -12.25
N GLY A 345 53.19 43.46 -12.89
CA GLY A 345 54.55 43.56 -13.44
C GLY A 345 54.62 44.49 -14.65
N TRP A 346 53.63 44.41 -15.54
CA TRP A 346 53.56 45.29 -16.71
C TRP A 346 53.36 46.76 -16.36
N ILE A 347 52.57 47.06 -15.31
CA ILE A 347 52.40 48.43 -14.81
C ILE A 347 53.69 48.94 -14.16
N ALA A 348 54.40 48.09 -13.42
CA ALA A 348 55.69 48.45 -12.83
C ALA A 348 56.77 48.72 -13.89
N GLU A 349 56.81 47.95 -14.99
CA GLU A 349 57.74 48.18 -16.10
C GLU A 349 57.35 49.37 -16.99
N GLY A 350 56.06 49.53 -17.30
CA GLY A 350 55.58 50.53 -18.26
C GLY A 350 55.25 51.90 -17.68
N CYS A 351 55.08 52.01 -16.36
CA CYS A 351 54.71 53.25 -15.67
C CYS A 351 55.55 53.48 -14.40
N PRO A 352 56.88 53.72 -14.53
CA PRO A 352 57.79 53.87 -13.39
C PRO A 352 57.55 55.12 -12.52
N ALA A 353 56.67 56.03 -12.97
CA ALA A 353 56.28 57.22 -12.19
C ALA A 353 55.21 56.93 -11.11
N LEU A 354 54.57 55.76 -11.14
CA LEU A 354 53.59 55.35 -10.13
C LEU A 354 54.29 54.73 -8.93
N SER A 355 53.85 55.07 -7.71
CA SER A 355 54.29 54.34 -6.52
C SER A 355 53.77 52.91 -6.54
N ASP A 356 54.44 51.99 -5.84
CA ASP A 356 54.01 50.58 -5.73
C ASP A 356 52.56 50.43 -5.27
N SER A 357 52.10 51.36 -4.42
CA SER A 357 50.74 51.38 -3.90
C SER A 357 49.70 51.80 -4.95
N GLU A 358 50.06 52.73 -5.85
CA GLU A 358 49.20 53.20 -6.93
C GLU A 358 49.18 52.21 -8.09
N GLY A 359 50.33 51.60 -8.41
CA GLY A 359 50.42 50.53 -9.40
C GLY A 359 49.62 49.29 -9.01
N ALA A 360 49.60 48.93 -7.71
CA ALA A 360 48.77 47.84 -7.21
C ALA A 360 47.26 48.15 -7.37
N ARG A 361 46.81 49.35 -6.99
CA ARG A 361 45.39 49.74 -7.14
C ARG A 361 44.95 49.76 -8.61
N LEU A 362 45.81 50.23 -9.51
CA LEU A 362 45.52 50.24 -10.95
C LEU A 362 45.45 48.81 -11.53
N SER A 363 46.35 47.93 -11.09
CA SER A 363 46.32 46.52 -11.45
C SER A 363 45.01 45.86 -11.01
N ASP A 364 44.59 46.08 -9.77
CA ASP A 364 43.36 45.50 -9.21
C ASP A 364 42.11 46.01 -9.97
N PHE A 365 42.06 47.31 -10.25
CA PHE A 365 40.96 47.93 -11.01
C PHE A 365 40.84 47.39 -12.45
N LEU A 366 41.98 47.23 -13.15
CA LEU A 366 41.98 46.71 -14.52
C LEU A 366 41.62 45.22 -14.56
N SER A 367 42.11 44.43 -13.61
CA SER A 367 41.71 43.04 -13.46
C SER A 367 40.21 42.89 -13.21
N GLU A 368 39.61 43.75 -12.38
CA GLU A 368 38.17 43.75 -12.14
C GLU A 368 37.38 44.09 -13.42
N ARG A 369 37.82 45.08 -14.21
CA ARG A 369 37.18 45.46 -15.48
C ARG A 369 37.29 44.38 -16.55
N ILE A 370 38.45 43.73 -16.68
CA ILE A 370 38.66 42.63 -17.64
C ILE A 370 37.75 41.45 -17.30
N ASN A 371 37.66 41.08 -16.02
CA ASN A 371 36.76 40.01 -15.57
C ASN A 371 35.28 40.37 -15.75
N GLY A 372 34.91 41.64 -15.55
CA GLY A 372 33.54 42.13 -15.77
C GLY A 372 33.11 42.15 -17.25
N LEU A 373 34.03 42.44 -18.18
CA LEU A 373 33.76 42.45 -19.63
C LEU A 373 33.55 41.04 -20.21
N LEU A 374 34.15 40.03 -19.60
CA LEU A 374 34.12 38.67 -20.13
C LEU A 374 32.86 37.87 -19.79
N ARG A 375 31.93 38.44 -18.99
CA ARG A 375 30.78 37.72 -18.41
C ARG A 375 31.13 36.25 -18.19
N VAL A 376 32.11 36.02 -17.34
CA VAL A 376 32.24 34.72 -16.69
C VAL A 376 31.02 34.66 -15.76
N GLU A 377 29.86 34.30 -16.30
CA GLU A 377 28.83 33.72 -15.47
C GLU A 377 29.52 32.55 -14.80
N ASN A 378 29.86 32.71 -13.53
CA ASN A 378 30.16 31.58 -12.66
C ASN A 378 28.90 30.73 -12.74
N GLY A 379 28.88 29.75 -13.66
CA GLY A 379 27.68 29.04 -14.03
C GLY A 379 26.94 28.61 -12.77
N SER A 380 25.71 29.11 -12.61
CA SER A 380 24.85 28.70 -11.51
C SER A 380 24.50 27.23 -11.72
N GLY A 381 24.77 26.39 -10.73
CA GLY A 381 24.49 24.95 -10.82
C GLY A 381 25.44 24.10 -9.99
N LEU A 382 25.28 22.78 -10.08
CA LEU A 382 26.22 21.85 -9.48
C LEU A 382 27.61 22.06 -10.12
N PHE A 383 28.66 21.98 -9.28
CA PHE A 383 30.05 22.21 -9.66
C PHE A 383 30.43 23.66 -9.99
N ALA A 384 29.56 24.66 -9.71
CA ALA A 384 29.81 26.11 -9.81
C ALA A 384 31.23 26.55 -9.39
N ALA A 385 31.70 26.03 -8.25
CA ALA A 385 32.96 26.39 -7.60
C ALA A 385 34.17 25.51 -8.00
N VAL A 386 34.02 24.55 -8.92
CA VAL A 386 35.06 23.58 -9.27
C VAL A 386 35.89 24.07 -10.47
N SER A 387 37.21 24.01 -10.36
CA SER A 387 38.11 24.52 -11.40
C SER A 387 38.08 23.67 -12.68
N PRO A 388 38.32 24.25 -13.87
CA PRO A 388 38.30 23.51 -15.14
C PRO A 388 39.22 22.29 -15.19
N ALA A 389 40.43 22.38 -14.63
CA ALA A 389 41.38 21.26 -14.57
C ALA A 389 40.93 20.12 -13.63
N VAL A 390 40.04 20.41 -12.66
CA VAL A 390 39.41 19.37 -11.84
C VAL A 390 38.25 18.74 -12.61
N LEU A 391 37.44 19.53 -13.33
CA LEU A 391 36.34 19.03 -14.15
C LEU A 391 36.82 18.04 -15.22
N GLU A 392 37.89 18.36 -15.92
CA GLU A 392 38.47 17.48 -16.95
C GLU A 392 38.91 16.12 -16.37
N ARG A 393 39.49 16.11 -15.16
CA ARG A 393 39.81 14.88 -14.44
C ARG A 393 38.57 14.12 -13.97
N LEU A 394 37.49 14.83 -13.62
CA LEU A 394 36.24 14.22 -13.23
C LEU A 394 35.56 13.57 -14.43
N VAL A 395 35.56 14.20 -15.62
CA VAL A 395 35.01 13.61 -16.86
C VAL A 395 35.56 12.20 -17.07
N GLY A 396 36.89 12.04 -17.13
CA GLY A 396 37.49 10.71 -17.36
C GLY A 396 37.13 9.67 -16.28
N ARG A 397 36.98 10.10 -15.01
CA ARG A 397 36.53 9.19 -13.94
C ARG A 397 35.06 8.81 -14.08
N PHE A 398 34.18 9.76 -14.36
CA PHE A 398 32.75 9.51 -14.50
C PHE A 398 32.43 8.70 -15.76
N GLU A 399 33.12 8.95 -16.88
CA GLU A 399 33.01 8.14 -18.10
C GLU A 399 33.35 6.68 -17.85
N THR A 400 34.42 6.41 -17.09
CA THR A 400 34.80 5.04 -16.71
C THR A 400 33.65 4.34 -16.00
N TRP A 401 32.93 5.02 -15.10
CA TRP A 401 31.77 4.47 -14.40
C TRP A 401 30.52 4.37 -15.26
N VAL A 402 30.29 5.30 -16.20
CA VAL A 402 29.16 5.22 -17.14
C VAL A 402 29.32 4.04 -18.08
N ILE A 403 30.55 3.77 -18.54
CA ILE A 403 30.86 2.66 -19.47
C ILE A 403 30.90 1.32 -18.73
N ALA A 404 31.66 1.21 -17.63
CA ALA A 404 31.90 -0.06 -16.94
C ALA A 404 30.91 -0.33 -15.79
N GLY A 405 30.24 0.69 -15.27
CA GLY A 405 29.44 0.60 -14.05
C GLY A 405 28.22 -0.30 -14.17
N GLY A 406 27.56 -0.36 -15.32
CA GLY A 406 26.46 -1.28 -15.58
C GLY A 406 26.89 -2.74 -15.43
N GLY A 407 28.02 -3.12 -16.06
CA GLY A 407 28.60 -4.46 -15.96
C GLY A 407 29.08 -4.80 -14.55
N LEU A 408 29.72 -3.84 -13.87
CA LEU A 408 30.17 -3.99 -12.48
C LEU A 408 29.00 -4.16 -11.51
N ARG A 409 27.93 -3.38 -11.65
CA ARG A 409 26.70 -3.49 -10.85
C ARG A 409 26.06 -4.87 -11.02
N SER A 410 25.92 -5.34 -12.25
CA SER A 410 25.36 -6.67 -12.53
C SER A 410 26.24 -7.80 -12.01
N THR A 411 27.56 -7.68 -12.11
CA THR A 411 28.51 -8.70 -11.62
C THR A 411 28.53 -8.77 -10.09
N ARG A 412 28.53 -7.62 -9.41
CA ARG A 412 28.46 -7.56 -7.95
C ARG A 412 27.10 -7.96 -7.40
N GLY A 413 26.02 -7.60 -8.10
CA GLY A 413 24.67 -8.07 -7.80
C GLY A 413 24.57 -9.59 -7.88
N ARG A 414 25.15 -10.21 -8.91
CA ARG A 414 25.25 -11.68 -9.02
C ARG A 414 26.02 -12.30 -7.85
N ALA A 415 27.15 -11.71 -7.44
CA ALA A 415 27.90 -12.19 -6.29
C ALA A 415 27.09 -12.15 -4.97
N LEU A 416 26.31 -11.09 -4.75
CA LEU A 416 25.42 -10.98 -3.58
C LEU A 416 24.28 -12.00 -3.60
N ILE A 417 23.64 -12.18 -4.76
CA ILE A 417 22.59 -13.19 -4.96
C ILE A 417 23.15 -14.59 -4.71
N GLU A 418 24.36 -14.86 -5.21
CA GLU A 418 25.03 -16.15 -5.04
C GLU A 418 25.44 -16.37 -3.56
N ALA A 419 25.90 -15.35 -2.85
CA ALA A 419 26.18 -15.44 -1.42
C ALA A 419 24.91 -15.73 -0.60
N TYR A 420 23.79 -15.09 -0.95
CA TYR A 420 22.49 -15.38 -0.34
C TYR A 420 22.02 -16.82 -0.63
N ARG A 421 22.20 -17.30 -1.87
CA ARG A 421 21.89 -18.68 -2.27
C ARG A 421 22.71 -19.70 -1.50
N LEU A 422 24.03 -19.50 -1.42
CA LEU A 422 24.95 -20.37 -0.66
C LEU A 422 24.63 -20.33 0.84
N GLY A 423 24.26 -19.16 1.40
CA GLY A 423 23.85 -19.02 2.79
C GLY A 423 22.59 -19.82 3.14
N ASN A 424 21.58 -19.77 2.27
CA ASN A 424 20.36 -20.57 2.42
C ASN A 424 20.64 -22.07 2.25
N SER A 425 21.48 -22.45 1.29
CA SER A 425 21.97 -23.82 1.09
C SER A 425 22.63 -24.38 2.36
N VAL A 426 23.50 -23.60 2.99
CA VAL A 426 24.14 -23.97 4.27
C VAL A 426 23.11 -24.17 5.40
N GLN A 427 22.11 -23.31 5.52
CA GLN A 427 21.06 -23.44 6.55
C GLN A 427 20.15 -24.65 6.29
N GLU A 428 19.84 -24.93 5.02
CA GLU A 428 19.06 -26.09 4.61
C GLU A 428 19.81 -27.39 4.89
N ILE A 429 21.10 -27.48 4.56
CA ILE A 429 21.94 -28.64 4.87
C ILE A 429 22.01 -28.87 6.40
N LYS A 430 22.15 -27.81 7.21
CA LYS A 430 22.11 -27.90 8.68
C LYS A 430 20.77 -28.42 9.21
N ARG A 431 19.66 -27.94 8.65
CA ARG A 431 18.31 -28.43 9.00
C ARG A 431 18.10 -29.89 8.59
N ASN A 432 18.63 -30.29 7.44
CA ASN A 432 18.55 -31.66 6.96
C ASN A 432 19.37 -32.62 7.83
N LEU A 433 20.56 -32.21 8.28
CA LEU A 433 21.35 -32.94 9.28
C LEU A 433 20.60 -33.12 10.60
N PHE A 434 19.93 -32.07 11.09
CA PHE A 434 19.12 -32.13 12.31
C PHE A 434 17.91 -33.07 12.17
N ASN A 435 17.23 -33.04 11.03
CA ASN A 435 16.07 -33.89 10.77
C ASN A 435 16.44 -35.38 10.58
N LEU A 436 17.64 -35.67 10.07
CA LEU A 436 18.20 -37.02 9.96
C LEU A 436 18.40 -37.68 11.34
N GLU A 437 18.67 -36.89 12.40
CA GLU A 437 18.87 -37.41 13.76
C GLU A 437 17.55 -37.81 14.46
N VAL A 438 16.39 -37.37 13.96
CA VAL A 438 15.08 -37.53 14.64
C VAL A 438 14.21 -38.65 14.03
N GLY A 439 14.58 -39.21 12.86
CA GLY A 439 13.68 -40.00 12.00
C GLY A 439 13.82 -41.53 11.98
N ALA A 440 14.29 -42.19 13.04
CA ALA A 440 14.39 -43.67 13.04
C ALA A 440 13.08 -44.32 13.53
N ASN A 441 12.14 -44.58 12.59
CA ASN A 441 11.19 -45.71 12.51
C ASN A 441 9.84 -45.30 11.89
N GLY A 442 9.64 -45.56 10.59
CA GLY A 442 8.32 -45.45 9.95
C GLY A 442 8.30 -45.40 8.41
N ASN A 443 7.79 -46.48 7.81
CA ASN A 443 6.91 -46.52 6.61
C ASN A 443 7.47 -46.51 5.17
N ALA A 444 7.60 -47.72 4.61
CA ALA A 444 7.60 -47.97 3.16
C ALA A 444 6.28 -47.59 2.46
N GLU A 445 5.15 -47.56 3.16
CA GLU A 445 3.85 -47.16 2.61
C GLU A 445 3.76 -45.64 2.40
N GLU A 446 4.29 -44.87 3.36
CA GLU A 446 4.38 -43.41 3.27
C GLU A 446 5.31 -43.00 2.12
N PHE A 447 6.39 -43.74 1.87
CA PHE A 447 7.25 -43.52 0.71
C PHE A 447 6.51 -43.69 -0.62
N ARG A 448 5.64 -44.71 -0.75
CA ARG A 448 4.85 -44.90 -1.98
C ARG A 448 3.85 -43.77 -2.20
N GLN A 449 3.13 -43.36 -1.15
CA GLN A 449 2.16 -42.26 -1.23
C GLN A 449 2.82 -40.95 -1.62
N VAL A 450 3.95 -40.63 -0.98
CA VAL A 450 4.74 -39.43 -1.28
C VAL A 450 5.33 -39.50 -2.69
N SER A 451 5.78 -40.68 -3.15
CA SER A 451 6.29 -40.87 -4.52
C SER A 451 5.22 -40.64 -5.59
N ASN A 452 4.02 -41.17 -5.39
CA ASN A 452 2.90 -40.95 -6.31
C ASN A 452 2.51 -39.47 -6.35
N LYS A 453 2.52 -38.79 -5.20
CA LYS A 453 2.20 -37.36 -5.14
C LYS A 453 3.22 -36.48 -5.87
N VAL A 454 4.50 -36.86 -5.88
CA VAL A 454 5.53 -36.17 -6.67
C VAL A 454 5.22 -36.27 -8.16
N VAL A 455 4.89 -37.47 -8.67
CA VAL A 455 4.56 -37.68 -10.09
C VAL A 455 3.33 -36.86 -10.49
N GLU A 456 2.28 -36.89 -9.67
CA GLU A 456 1.06 -36.11 -9.91
C GLU A 456 1.32 -34.60 -9.98
N LEU A 457 2.15 -34.06 -9.08
CA LEU A 457 2.51 -32.65 -9.07
C LEU A 457 3.42 -32.27 -10.25
N GLU A 458 4.36 -33.12 -10.65
CA GLU A 458 5.22 -32.90 -11.81
C GLU A 458 4.40 -32.88 -13.11
N GLU A 459 3.45 -33.81 -13.28
CA GLU A 459 2.52 -33.83 -14.41
C GLU A 459 1.60 -32.59 -14.42
N GLY A 460 1.09 -32.19 -13.25
CA GLY A 460 0.29 -30.96 -13.09
C GLY A 460 1.06 -29.71 -13.50
N ILE A 461 2.29 -29.53 -13.00
CA ILE A 461 3.17 -28.41 -13.34
C ILE A 461 3.52 -28.39 -14.83
N ALA A 462 3.78 -29.55 -15.44
CA ALA A 462 4.03 -29.63 -16.88
C ALA A 462 2.82 -29.16 -17.70
N LYS A 463 1.61 -29.59 -17.32
CA LYS A 463 0.36 -29.16 -17.95
C LYS A 463 0.11 -27.66 -17.79
N GLN A 464 0.36 -27.11 -16.61
CA GLN A 464 0.23 -25.66 -16.34
C GLN A 464 1.25 -24.83 -17.13
N ASN A 465 2.49 -25.30 -17.27
CA ASN A 465 3.50 -24.64 -18.11
C ASN A 465 3.12 -24.67 -19.60
N GLN A 466 2.49 -25.74 -20.08
CA GLN A 466 1.97 -25.80 -21.45
C GLN A 466 0.85 -24.77 -21.66
N LEU A 467 -0.10 -24.69 -20.72
CA LEU A 467 -1.17 -23.67 -20.75
C LEU A 467 -0.60 -22.26 -20.68
N LYS A 468 0.40 -22.03 -19.82
CA LYS A 468 1.14 -20.75 -19.74
C LYS A 468 1.71 -20.36 -21.11
N GLY A 469 2.34 -21.29 -21.81
CA GLY A 469 2.86 -21.07 -23.16
C GLY A 469 1.77 -20.64 -24.15
N GLN A 470 0.61 -21.32 -24.14
CA GLN A 470 -0.52 -20.99 -25.02
C GLN A 470 -1.09 -19.59 -24.72
N TRP A 471 -1.30 -19.26 -23.45
CA TRP A 471 -1.82 -17.95 -23.04
C TRP A 471 -0.82 -16.83 -23.27
N THR A 472 0.48 -17.08 -23.17
CA THR A 472 1.53 -16.11 -23.51
C THR A 472 1.49 -15.74 -24.98
N VAL A 473 1.32 -16.72 -25.87
CA VAL A 473 1.17 -16.47 -27.32
C VAL A 473 -0.12 -15.68 -27.58
N ARG A 474 -1.25 -16.08 -26.99
CA ARG A 474 -2.52 -15.35 -27.12
C ARG A 474 -2.43 -13.91 -26.61
N ALA A 475 -1.73 -13.67 -25.51
CA ALA A 475 -1.52 -12.32 -24.97
C ALA A 475 -0.71 -11.46 -25.96
N ALA A 476 0.34 -12.03 -26.56
CA ALA A 476 1.14 -11.32 -27.56
C ALA A 476 0.33 -10.99 -28.83
N GLU A 477 -0.51 -11.91 -29.30
CA GLU A 477 -1.44 -11.69 -30.41
C GLU A 477 -2.47 -10.61 -30.07
N ALA A 478 -3.08 -10.65 -28.89
CA ALA A 478 -4.06 -9.66 -28.45
C ALA A 478 -3.45 -8.24 -28.34
N VAL A 479 -2.21 -8.12 -27.86
CA VAL A 479 -1.47 -6.84 -27.83
C VAL A 479 -1.20 -6.31 -29.23
N ALA A 480 -0.80 -7.19 -30.16
CA ALA A 480 -0.56 -6.80 -31.55
C ALA A 480 -1.85 -6.33 -32.25
N ASP A 481 -2.96 -7.04 -32.01
CA ASP A 481 -4.28 -6.68 -32.52
C ASP A 481 -4.80 -5.38 -31.90
N GLU A 482 -4.62 -5.16 -30.60
CA GLU A 482 -4.97 -3.90 -29.94
C GLU A 482 -4.24 -2.73 -30.60
N GLN A 483 -2.93 -2.84 -30.82
CA GLN A 483 -2.14 -1.79 -31.48
C GLN A 483 -2.62 -1.53 -32.90
N ARG A 484 -2.89 -2.60 -33.66
CA ARG A 484 -3.39 -2.51 -35.04
C ARG A 484 -4.75 -1.81 -35.10
N TRP A 485 -5.72 -2.25 -34.29
CA TRP A 485 -7.06 -1.69 -34.30
C TRP A 485 -7.12 -0.30 -33.66
N ALA A 486 -6.27 0.00 -32.67
CA ALA A 486 -6.14 1.36 -32.15
C ALA A 486 -5.60 2.34 -33.20
N ALA A 487 -4.61 1.92 -34.00
CA ALA A 487 -4.11 2.72 -35.12
C ALA A 487 -5.19 2.92 -36.19
N GLU A 488 -6.00 1.90 -36.49
CA GLU A 488 -7.09 1.99 -37.46
C GLU A 488 -8.25 2.88 -36.97
N VAL A 489 -8.65 2.75 -35.70
CA VAL A 489 -9.62 3.66 -35.08
C VAL A 489 -9.13 5.10 -35.16
N LYS A 490 -7.86 5.33 -34.82
CA LYS A 490 -7.25 6.67 -34.91
C LYS A 490 -7.25 7.20 -36.34
N ARG A 491 -6.92 6.39 -37.34
CA ARG A 491 -6.96 6.76 -38.76
C ARG A 491 -8.38 7.12 -39.22
N LEU A 492 -9.38 6.34 -38.80
CA LEU A 492 -10.78 6.59 -39.12
C LEU A 492 -11.28 7.86 -38.42
N GLU A 493 -10.88 8.12 -37.18
CA GLU A 493 -11.15 9.37 -36.45
C GLU A 493 -10.45 10.59 -37.09
N GLU A 494 -9.22 10.45 -37.58
CA GLU A 494 -8.48 11.53 -38.26
C GLU A 494 -9.09 11.86 -39.64
N SER A 495 -9.62 10.87 -40.35
CA SER A 495 -10.34 11.11 -41.60
C SER A 495 -11.70 11.80 -41.39
N GLN A 496 -12.24 11.75 -40.16
CA GLN A 496 -13.45 12.45 -39.73
C GLN A 496 -13.19 13.94 -39.37
N ASP A 497 -11.96 14.28 -38.94
CA ASP A 497 -11.60 15.61 -38.42
C ASP A 497 -11.77 16.76 -39.43
N GLN A 498 -12.03 16.47 -40.71
CA GLN A 498 -12.15 17.48 -41.77
C GLN A 498 -13.58 18.03 -42.02
N VAL A 499 -14.67 17.47 -41.47
CA VAL A 499 -16.02 17.77 -42.04
C VAL A 499 -17.16 18.19 -41.07
N SER A 500 -17.09 18.06 -39.73
CA SER A 500 -18.30 18.26 -38.87
C SER A 500 -18.18 19.22 -37.68
N GLN A 501 -19.25 19.97 -37.37
CA GLN A 501 -19.44 20.75 -36.13
C GLN A 501 -19.32 19.86 -34.87
N ALA A 502 -19.68 18.57 -34.97
CA ALA A 502 -19.51 17.60 -33.89
C ALA A 502 -18.03 17.33 -33.54
N ALA A 503 -17.09 17.55 -34.48
CA ALA A 503 -15.65 17.44 -34.23
C ALA A 503 -15.13 18.62 -33.38
N LYS A 504 -15.69 19.83 -33.57
CA LYS A 504 -15.36 20.99 -32.73
C LYS A 504 -15.83 20.79 -31.30
N ASP A 505 -17.05 20.29 -31.11
CA ASP A 505 -17.62 20.01 -29.80
C ASP A 505 -16.83 18.90 -29.08
N SER A 506 -16.47 17.82 -29.77
CA SER A 506 -15.63 16.77 -29.20
C SER A 506 -14.23 17.28 -28.82
N ARG A 507 -13.61 18.11 -29.66
CA ARG A 507 -12.32 18.74 -29.34
C ARG A 507 -12.42 19.68 -28.14
N PHE A 508 -13.55 20.35 -27.93
CA PHE A 508 -13.82 21.13 -26.72
C PHE A 508 -13.97 20.23 -25.49
N VAL A 509 -14.71 19.13 -25.58
CA VAL A 509 -14.86 18.17 -24.48
C VAL A 509 -13.52 17.55 -24.10
N LEU A 510 -12.67 17.16 -25.05
CA LEU A 510 -11.33 16.63 -24.76
C LEU A 510 -10.41 17.67 -24.09
N LYS A 511 -10.54 18.96 -24.45
CA LYS A 511 -9.86 20.04 -23.74
C LYS A 511 -10.36 20.19 -22.31
N ALA A 512 -11.68 20.08 -22.08
CA ALA A 512 -12.26 20.11 -20.75
C ALA A 512 -11.78 18.91 -19.91
N VAL A 513 -11.77 17.70 -20.48
CA VAL A 513 -11.22 16.48 -19.85
C VAL A 513 -9.75 16.66 -19.47
N LYS A 514 -8.93 17.21 -20.37
CA LYS A 514 -7.53 17.52 -20.07
C LYS A 514 -7.40 18.51 -18.90
N ALA A 515 -8.20 19.59 -18.92
CA ALA A 515 -8.20 20.57 -17.84
C ALA A 515 -8.66 19.96 -16.49
N LEU A 516 -9.69 19.09 -16.49
CA LEU A 516 -10.16 18.39 -15.30
C LEU A 516 -9.08 17.47 -14.72
N ASN A 517 -8.36 16.73 -15.56
CA ASN A 517 -7.26 15.88 -15.12
C ASN A 517 -6.09 16.72 -14.56
N GLU A 518 -5.74 17.85 -15.19
CA GLU A 518 -4.73 18.77 -14.67
C GLU A 518 -5.13 19.38 -13.32
N ILE A 519 -6.41 19.72 -13.14
CA ILE A 519 -6.94 20.20 -11.85
C ILE A 519 -6.90 19.09 -10.81
N SER A 520 -7.31 17.86 -11.17
CA SER A 520 -7.24 16.70 -10.27
C SER A 520 -5.82 16.47 -9.74
N GLU A 521 -4.82 16.49 -10.62
CA GLU A 521 -3.41 16.35 -10.20
C GLU A 521 -2.95 17.49 -9.29
N ARG A 522 -3.35 18.74 -9.57
CA ARG A 522 -3.04 19.86 -8.68
C ARG A 522 -3.71 19.71 -7.31
N ILE A 523 -4.96 19.28 -7.26
CA ILE A 523 -5.67 19.02 -6.00
C ILE A 523 -4.96 17.93 -5.22
N LYS A 524 -4.57 16.80 -5.85
CA LYS A 524 -3.79 15.75 -5.17
C LYS A 524 -2.51 16.28 -4.54
N ILE A 525 -1.76 17.14 -5.25
CA ILE A 525 -0.53 17.74 -4.73
C ILE A 525 -0.82 18.64 -3.51
N VAL A 526 -1.82 19.53 -3.63
CA VAL A 526 -2.20 20.46 -2.55
C VAL A 526 -2.72 19.70 -1.32
N THR A 527 -3.68 18.80 -1.51
CA THR A 527 -4.27 17.99 -0.43
C THR A 527 -3.21 17.15 0.26
N ARG A 528 -2.23 16.58 -0.48
CA ARG A 528 -1.13 15.84 0.16
C ARG A 528 -0.23 16.73 1.01
N ALA A 529 0.08 17.94 0.56
CA ALA A 529 0.88 18.89 1.34
C ALA A 529 0.15 19.34 2.62
N GLU A 530 -1.16 19.58 2.53
CA GLU A 530 -2.02 19.86 3.68
C GLU A 530 -2.06 18.66 4.64
N LEU A 531 -2.19 17.45 4.10
CA LEU A 531 -2.24 16.22 4.89
C LEU A 531 -0.91 15.90 5.57
N GLU A 532 0.23 16.15 4.91
CA GLU A 532 1.56 16.07 5.54
C GLU A 532 1.68 17.06 6.70
N THR A 533 1.16 18.28 6.53
CA THR A 533 1.15 19.30 7.59
C THR A 533 0.30 18.84 8.78
N MET A 534 -0.92 18.37 8.53
CA MET A 534 -1.82 17.84 9.57
C MET A 534 -1.23 16.61 10.24
N LEU A 535 -0.67 15.66 9.49
CA LEU A 535 -0.01 14.47 10.02
C LEU A 535 1.07 14.86 11.02
N ASN A 536 1.94 15.81 10.68
CA ASN A 536 3.02 16.23 11.57
C ASN A 536 2.50 16.93 12.84
N ASP A 537 1.47 17.76 12.74
CA ASP A 537 0.82 18.35 13.92
C ASP A 537 0.19 17.27 14.81
N ARG A 538 -0.58 16.34 14.22
CA ARG A 538 -1.23 15.23 14.94
C ARG A 538 -0.22 14.29 15.59
N PHE A 539 0.83 13.93 14.87
CA PHE A 539 1.89 13.06 15.36
C PHE A 539 2.58 13.70 16.58
N LYS A 540 2.92 14.99 16.53
CA LYS A 540 3.54 15.71 17.66
C LYS A 540 2.66 15.79 18.91
N ARG A 541 1.33 15.71 18.76
CA ARG A 541 0.37 15.66 19.88
C ARG A 541 0.26 14.28 20.51
N ILE A 542 0.49 13.23 19.72
CA ILE A 542 0.41 11.84 20.17
C ILE A 542 1.75 11.38 20.75
N ILE A 543 2.87 11.86 20.19
CA ILE A 543 4.20 11.40 20.55
C ILE A 543 5.23 12.53 20.52
N GLN A 544 6.10 12.54 21.54
CA GLN A 544 7.33 13.33 21.56
C GLN A 544 8.51 12.39 21.43
N HIS A 545 9.10 12.29 20.24
CA HIS A 545 10.23 11.40 19.97
C HIS A 545 11.48 12.20 19.61
N PRO A 546 12.65 11.96 20.25
CA PRO A 546 13.85 12.76 20.02
C PRO A 546 14.47 12.55 18.62
N LEU A 547 14.23 11.40 18.00
CA LEU A 547 14.82 11.04 16.70
C LEU A 547 13.98 11.44 15.48
N ILE A 548 12.68 11.70 15.64
CA ILE A 548 11.79 12.01 14.51
C ILE A 548 11.43 13.49 14.58
N ASP A 549 11.86 14.24 13.58
CA ASP A 549 11.55 15.67 13.46
C ASP A 549 10.27 15.90 12.64
N ARG A 550 10.16 15.18 11.52
CA ARG A 550 8.98 15.21 10.65
C ARG A 550 8.75 13.89 9.92
N ILE A 551 7.54 13.71 9.42
CA ILE A 551 7.11 12.61 8.57
C ILE A 551 6.69 13.19 7.22
N GLY A 552 7.27 12.69 6.13
CA GLY A 552 6.85 13.00 4.76
C GLY A 552 5.95 11.93 4.18
N ILE A 553 5.13 12.32 3.21
CA ILE A 553 4.14 11.46 2.55
C ILE A 553 4.37 11.50 1.04
N ASP A 554 4.48 10.32 0.41
CA ASP A 554 4.65 10.22 -1.05
C ASP A 554 3.32 10.06 -1.81
N GLU A 555 3.42 9.81 -3.13
CA GLU A 555 2.28 9.59 -4.01
C GLU A 555 1.36 8.42 -3.65
N GLY A 556 1.94 7.37 -3.06
CA GLY A 556 1.21 6.21 -2.56
C GLY A 556 0.77 6.34 -1.11
N TYR A 557 0.90 7.52 -0.50
CA TYR A 557 0.69 7.76 0.92
C TYR A 557 1.64 6.95 1.83
N VAL A 558 2.81 6.56 1.32
CA VAL A 558 3.82 5.85 2.08
C VAL A 558 4.60 6.84 2.95
N LEU A 559 4.62 6.57 4.26
CA LEU A 559 5.28 7.42 5.23
C LEU A 559 6.82 7.27 5.19
N THR A 560 7.52 8.40 5.11
CA THR A 560 8.98 8.51 5.25
C THR A 560 9.31 9.37 6.46
N PHE A 561 10.13 8.86 7.37
CA PHE A 561 10.45 9.55 8.62
C PHE A 561 11.78 10.29 8.48
N TYR A 562 11.89 11.49 9.03
CA TYR A 562 13.09 12.32 8.93
C TYR A 562 13.60 12.73 10.30
N GLU A 563 14.92 12.74 10.47
CA GLU A 563 15.61 13.29 11.64
C GLU A 563 15.73 14.83 11.54
N LYS A 564 16.12 15.50 12.64
CA LYS A 564 16.40 16.95 12.66
C LYS A 564 17.43 17.41 11.62
N SER A 565 18.32 16.51 11.21
CA SER A 565 19.32 16.77 10.16
C SER A 565 18.74 16.76 8.75
N GLY A 566 17.46 16.38 8.57
CA GLY A 566 16.80 16.21 7.28
C GLY A 566 17.04 14.84 6.63
N LYS A 567 17.77 13.93 7.28
CA LYS A 567 18.09 12.60 6.75
C LYS A 567 16.92 11.63 6.97
N PRO A 568 16.57 10.76 5.98
CA PRO A 568 15.53 9.77 6.17
C PRO A 568 15.98 8.66 7.12
N ILE A 569 15.06 8.24 8.00
CA ILE A 569 15.23 7.12 8.93
C ILE A 569 14.79 5.85 8.22
N GLY A 570 15.64 4.81 8.26
CA GLY A 570 15.28 3.51 7.69
C GLY A 570 14.03 2.93 8.37
N ARG A 571 13.07 2.45 7.58
CA ARG A 571 11.81 1.84 8.09
C ARG A 571 12.06 0.63 9.00
N THR A 572 13.21 -0.04 8.88
CA THR A 572 13.61 -1.16 9.74
C THR A 572 14.09 -0.72 11.13
N SER A 573 14.48 0.55 11.28
CA SER A 573 14.94 1.13 12.55
C SER A 573 13.80 1.60 13.45
N LEU A 574 12.57 1.69 12.91
CA LEU A 574 11.39 2.07 13.65
C LEU A 574 10.73 0.83 14.27
N SER A 575 10.43 0.91 15.57
CA SER A 575 9.67 -0.13 16.25
C SER A 575 8.26 -0.28 15.63
N SER A 576 7.64 -1.45 15.81
CA SER A 576 6.28 -1.70 15.36
C SER A 576 5.27 -0.73 16.00
N GLY A 577 5.43 -0.41 17.29
CA GLY A 577 4.58 0.57 17.98
C GLY A 577 4.70 1.98 17.37
N MET A 578 5.90 2.40 16.96
CA MET A 578 6.09 3.70 16.30
C MET A 578 5.39 3.80 14.95
N LYS A 579 5.45 2.72 14.16
CA LYS A 579 4.74 2.64 12.87
C LYS A 579 3.23 2.72 13.08
N GLN A 580 2.72 2.05 14.12
CA GLN A 580 1.32 2.08 14.49
C GLN A 580 0.87 3.50 14.88
N LEU A 581 1.64 4.20 15.72
CA LEU A 581 1.35 5.60 16.09
C LEU A 581 1.35 6.55 14.88
N ALA A 582 2.27 6.35 13.93
CA ALA A 582 2.31 7.13 12.70
C ALA A 582 1.09 6.87 11.80
N ALA A 583 0.66 5.62 11.68
CA ALA A 583 -0.57 5.26 10.97
C ALA A 583 -1.81 5.83 11.67
N THR A 584 -1.87 5.81 13.01
CA THR A 584 -2.93 6.46 13.79
C THR A 584 -2.99 7.96 13.52
N ALA A 585 -1.84 8.65 13.50
CA ALA A 585 -1.79 10.08 13.18
C ALA A 585 -2.20 10.37 11.72
N LEU A 586 -1.90 9.47 10.79
CA LEU A 586 -2.32 9.57 9.39
C LEU A 586 -3.83 9.44 9.24
N LEU A 587 -4.44 8.42 9.87
CA LEU A 587 -5.88 8.24 9.87
C LEU A 587 -6.60 9.44 10.50
N TRP A 588 -6.04 9.99 11.57
CA TRP A 588 -6.55 11.23 12.18
C TRP A 588 -6.52 12.40 11.18
N ALA A 589 -5.37 12.63 10.55
CA ALA A 589 -5.21 13.72 9.58
C ALA A 589 -6.14 13.54 8.36
N MET A 590 -6.30 12.32 7.86
CA MET A 590 -7.21 12.01 6.76
C MET A 590 -8.67 12.26 7.12
N LYS A 591 -9.11 11.78 8.28
CA LYS A 591 -10.50 11.97 8.73
C LYS A 591 -10.83 13.44 8.94
N ASP A 592 -9.90 14.23 9.49
CA ASP A 592 -10.08 15.66 9.66
C ASP A 592 -10.05 16.40 8.31
N SER A 593 -9.20 15.97 7.37
CA SER A 593 -9.16 16.51 6.00
C SER A 593 -10.44 16.23 5.21
N ALA A 594 -11.07 15.08 5.43
CA ALA A 594 -12.28 14.66 4.73
C ALA A 594 -13.57 15.29 5.29
N ASP A 595 -13.47 16.09 6.36
CA ASP A 595 -14.60 16.67 7.11
C ASP A 595 -15.74 15.66 7.39
N SER A 596 -15.34 14.42 7.68
CA SER A 596 -16.28 13.31 7.84
C SER A 596 -16.70 13.16 9.29
N ASP A 597 -17.98 13.45 9.58
CA ASP A 597 -18.63 13.28 10.88
C ASP A 597 -19.06 11.82 11.14
N VAL A 598 -18.20 10.87 10.82
CA VAL A 598 -18.45 9.45 10.99
C VAL A 598 -17.96 9.00 12.37
N PRO A 599 -18.75 8.20 13.11
CA PRO A 599 -18.31 7.63 14.38
C PRO A 599 -17.09 6.72 14.17
N VAL A 600 -16.20 6.65 15.14
CA VAL A 600 -15.00 5.80 15.06
C VAL A 600 -15.10 4.67 16.08
N ILE A 601 -14.87 3.44 15.65
CA ILE A 601 -14.92 2.23 16.48
C ILE A 601 -13.55 1.57 16.46
N ILE A 602 -12.97 1.34 17.64
CA ILE A 602 -11.59 0.84 17.76
C ILE A 602 -11.54 -0.36 18.71
N ASP A 603 -11.16 -1.54 18.21
CA ASP A 603 -10.91 -2.75 19.02
C ASP A 603 -9.44 -2.92 19.36
N THR A 604 -9.13 -3.25 20.62
CA THR A 604 -7.74 -3.40 21.12
C THR A 604 -6.82 -2.22 20.74
N PRO A 605 -7.18 -1.00 21.16
CA PRO A 605 -6.61 0.24 20.65
C PRO A 605 -5.16 0.53 21.07
N LEU A 606 -4.64 -0.13 22.11
CA LEU A 606 -3.38 0.24 22.79
C LEU A 606 -2.32 -0.87 22.77
N GLY A 607 -2.65 -2.06 22.27
CA GLY A 607 -1.73 -3.17 22.13
C GLY A 607 -0.45 -2.77 21.37
N ARG A 608 0.72 -3.21 21.86
CA ARG A 608 2.07 -2.98 21.28
C ARG A 608 2.60 -1.54 21.34
N ILE A 609 1.88 -0.62 21.98
CA ILE A 609 2.33 0.74 22.26
C ILE A 609 2.88 0.79 23.69
N ASP A 610 3.98 1.52 23.92
CA ASP A 610 4.53 1.70 25.27
C ASP A 610 3.63 2.57 26.15
N ARG A 611 3.84 2.47 27.47
CA ARG A 611 2.95 3.07 28.46
C ARG A 611 2.83 4.60 28.35
N GLU A 612 3.91 5.30 28.02
CA GLU A 612 3.91 6.77 27.94
C GLU A 612 3.04 7.23 26.76
N ASN A 613 3.24 6.63 25.59
CA ASN A 613 2.45 6.94 24.40
C ASN A 613 0.98 6.50 24.52
N GLN A 614 0.69 5.43 25.28
CA GLN A 614 -0.68 5.07 25.63
C GLN A 614 -1.39 6.19 26.41
N GLU A 615 -0.73 6.84 27.39
CA GLU A 615 -1.34 7.94 28.14
C GLU A 615 -1.58 9.18 27.26
N HIS A 616 -0.70 9.47 26.30
CA HIS A 616 -0.91 10.53 25.32
C HIS A 616 -2.11 10.25 24.42
N LEU A 617 -2.27 9.02 23.92
CA LEU A 617 -3.45 8.66 23.12
C LEU A 617 -4.76 8.84 23.90
N LEU A 618 -4.77 8.45 25.17
CA LEU A 618 -5.94 8.60 26.05
C LEU A 618 -6.31 10.07 26.27
N ARG A 619 -5.34 10.97 26.37
CA ARG A 619 -5.59 12.40 26.65
C ARG A 619 -5.80 13.25 25.41
N ALA A 620 -4.99 13.04 24.38
CA ALA A 620 -4.85 13.95 23.25
C ALA A 620 -5.48 13.45 21.95
N TYR A 621 -5.75 12.14 21.83
CA TYR A 621 -6.26 11.53 20.59
C TYR A 621 -7.73 11.13 20.70
N TYR A 622 -8.09 10.15 21.53
CA TYR A 622 -9.46 9.62 21.56
C TYR A 622 -10.54 10.68 21.86
N PRO A 623 -10.33 11.65 22.77
CA PRO A 623 -11.33 12.70 23.03
C PRO A 623 -11.67 13.59 21.84
N VAL A 624 -10.77 13.73 20.86
CA VAL A 624 -10.91 14.68 19.75
C VAL A 624 -10.96 14.01 18.38
N LEU A 625 -10.85 12.68 18.34
CA LEU A 625 -10.81 11.90 17.10
C LEU A 625 -12.09 12.04 16.27
N SER A 626 -13.25 11.89 16.90
CA SER A 626 -14.56 12.04 16.24
C SER A 626 -15.61 12.58 17.22
N LYS A 627 -16.74 13.07 16.68
CA LYS A 627 -17.93 13.44 17.47
C LYS A 627 -18.48 12.28 18.31
N GLN A 628 -18.15 11.05 17.93
CA GLN A 628 -18.47 9.86 18.71
C GLN A 628 -17.37 8.80 18.53
N VAL A 629 -16.82 8.31 19.64
CA VAL A 629 -15.73 7.33 19.65
C VAL A 629 -16.12 6.14 20.52
N ILE A 630 -16.13 4.95 19.95
CA ILE A 630 -16.44 3.70 20.65
C ILE A 630 -15.15 2.89 20.76
N ILE A 631 -14.71 2.64 21.99
CA ILE A 631 -13.46 1.94 22.26
C ILE A 631 -13.79 0.58 22.87
N LEU A 632 -13.19 -0.48 22.34
CA LEU A 632 -13.33 -1.84 22.84
C LEU A 632 -12.03 -2.33 23.52
N PRO A 633 -11.73 -1.84 24.75
CA PRO A 633 -10.48 -2.17 25.42
C PRO A 633 -10.49 -3.57 26.04
N THR A 634 -9.30 -4.10 26.28
CA THR A 634 -9.07 -5.24 27.19
C THR A 634 -8.65 -4.78 28.58
N ASN A 635 -8.73 -5.67 29.57
CA ASN A 635 -8.28 -5.41 30.95
C ASN A 635 -6.81 -5.01 31.06
N ALA A 636 -5.97 -5.45 30.13
CA ALA A 636 -4.55 -5.07 30.12
C ALA A 636 -4.34 -3.67 29.52
N GLU A 637 -5.27 -3.16 28.73
CA GLU A 637 -5.12 -1.91 27.99
C GLU A 637 -5.58 -0.69 28.78
N ILE A 638 -6.72 -0.77 29.48
CA ILE A 638 -7.27 0.35 30.27
C ILE A 638 -7.50 -0.09 31.73
N ASP A 639 -6.49 0.06 32.59
CA ASP A 639 -6.65 -0.15 34.03
C ASP A 639 -7.39 1.04 34.71
N ASP A 640 -7.66 0.94 36.01
CA ASP A 640 -8.33 1.99 36.80
C ASP A 640 -7.63 3.35 36.70
N ARG A 641 -6.29 3.36 36.54
CA ARG A 641 -5.51 4.59 36.38
C ARG A 641 -5.79 5.22 35.02
N LYS A 642 -5.75 4.43 33.94
CA LYS A 642 -6.01 4.89 32.57
C LYS A 642 -7.47 5.30 32.38
N LEU A 643 -8.40 4.60 33.03
CA LEU A 643 -9.82 4.96 33.01
C LEU A 643 -10.06 6.36 33.56
N LYS A 644 -9.35 6.75 34.64
CA LYS A 644 -9.41 8.12 35.18
C LYS A 644 -8.94 9.20 34.19
N LEU A 645 -8.12 8.84 33.20
CA LEU A 645 -7.68 9.78 32.16
C LEU A 645 -8.77 10.07 31.13
N LEU A 646 -9.66 9.10 30.90
CA LEU A 646 -10.78 9.22 29.95
C LEU A 646 -12.09 9.63 30.61
N SER A 647 -12.25 9.41 31.92
CA SER A 647 -13.55 9.46 32.62
C SER A 647 -14.37 10.74 32.38
N GLN A 648 -13.71 11.90 32.20
CA GLN A 648 -14.40 13.16 31.93
C GLN A 648 -15.09 13.19 30.56
N LYS A 649 -14.60 12.38 29.59
CA LYS A 649 -15.09 12.30 28.21
C LYS A 649 -15.93 11.06 27.93
N VAL A 650 -16.00 10.12 28.87
CA VAL A 650 -16.83 8.92 28.73
C VAL A 650 -18.29 9.25 29.05
N ALA A 651 -19.17 8.91 28.11
CA ALA A 651 -20.62 9.02 28.24
C ALA A 651 -21.21 7.81 28.98
N THR A 652 -20.90 6.61 28.52
CA THR A 652 -21.42 5.35 29.08
C THR A 652 -20.43 4.20 28.91
N HIS A 653 -20.70 3.11 29.62
CA HIS A 653 -19.90 1.90 29.69
C HIS A 653 -20.80 0.69 29.45
N PHE A 654 -20.33 -0.22 28.59
CA PHE A 654 -20.95 -1.51 28.37
C PHE A 654 -19.98 -2.61 28.80
N ARG A 655 -20.52 -3.68 29.37
CA ARG A 655 -19.76 -4.90 29.67
C ARG A 655 -20.37 -6.06 28.92
N ILE A 656 -19.56 -6.71 28.08
CA ILE A 656 -19.89 -7.94 27.39
C ILE A 656 -19.60 -9.10 28.33
N LEU A 657 -20.66 -9.83 28.70
CA LEU A 657 -20.58 -11.06 29.47
C LEU A 657 -20.84 -12.25 28.55
N ASN A 658 -19.90 -13.18 28.49
CA ASN A 658 -20.02 -14.36 27.65
C ASN A 658 -19.39 -15.58 28.33
N THR A 659 -20.21 -16.41 28.97
CA THR A 659 -19.75 -17.58 29.72
C THR A 659 -19.60 -18.83 28.84
N SER A 660 -20.33 -18.91 27.72
CA SER A 660 -20.38 -20.09 26.85
C SER A 660 -19.63 -19.93 25.53
N GLY A 661 -19.19 -18.72 25.19
CA GLY A 661 -18.63 -18.36 23.88
C GLY A 661 -19.68 -17.93 22.86
N ASP A 662 -20.91 -18.44 22.98
CA ASP A 662 -22.00 -18.26 22.00
C ASP A 662 -23.21 -17.47 22.55
N ALA A 663 -23.17 -17.01 23.79
CA ALA A 663 -24.29 -16.30 24.44
C ALA A 663 -23.82 -14.97 25.04
N ALA A 664 -23.15 -14.15 24.24
CA ALA A 664 -22.74 -12.83 24.65
C ALA A 664 -23.97 -11.96 24.97
N THR A 665 -24.00 -11.45 26.18
CA THR A 665 -24.98 -10.48 26.69
C THR A 665 -24.26 -9.19 27.06
N VAL A 666 -25.02 -8.09 27.11
CA VAL A 666 -24.47 -6.75 27.35
C VAL A 666 -25.18 -6.15 28.54
N GLU A 667 -24.40 -5.68 29.51
CA GLU A 667 -24.88 -4.91 30.65
C GLU A 667 -24.35 -3.47 30.53
N GLU A 668 -25.23 -2.50 30.76
CA GLU A 668 -24.84 -1.10 30.90
C GLU A 668 -24.45 -0.83 32.35
N GLY A 669 -23.23 -0.34 32.59
CA GLY A 669 -22.79 -0.11 33.96
C GLY A 669 -21.29 0.10 34.16
N SER A 670 -20.96 0.57 35.37
CA SER A 670 -19.59 0.83 35.84
C SER A 670 -18.67 -0.39 35.67
N LEU A 671 -17.42 -0.12 35.33
CA LEU A 671 -16.34 -1.11 35.23
C LEU A 671 -15.83 -1.63 36.58
N VAL A 672 -16.39 -1.09 37.64
CA VAL A 672 -16.16 -1.44 39.04
C VAL A 672 -17.50 -1.76 39.69
#